data_AF-A0A162NN42-F1
#
_entry.id   AF-A0A162NN42-F1
#
_cell.length_a   1.000
_cell.length_b   1.000
_cell.length_c   1.000
_cell.angle_alpha   90.00
_cell.angle_beta   90.00
_cell.angle_gamma   90.00
#
_symmetry.space_group_name_H-M   'P 1'
#
loop_
_entity.id
_entity.type
_entity.pdbx_description
1 polymer ?
#
loop_
_entity_poly.entity_id
_entity_poly.type
_entity_poly.pdbx_seq_one_letter_code
_entity_poly.pdbx_strand_id
1 'polypeptide(L)'
;MASSSRERRSTLSLFLLSLISISILAFYIGNGRDGAGFPANISHLKSARAETAVPEPSSFPTSSPAVGNSSLSSSISEEAAPFGFAARLADDPYTCGPGRPCSNGACCGASGNCGYAPAYCGAGCLSNCDAKAECGQYAAKPGQTCKLNACCSEHGFCGTTKDFCTDGCQSNCILEPKPPGGSPKGAALDRVIGYYESWSYKSKCNQKSPSDLPLKDLTHLNYAFTFIEPKTYEMVTMDMKHEDDLWQITVDSKKYNPNLKVYVAVGGWTFSDNGTVTQPLFGEIARTEANRQKFADGVVKFLNKYGFDGLDIDWEYPGAGDRGGKDEDVPNFVLLMKTLRNTFDASPRKLGLTFTIPSSFWYLRWFDMPGLLQYADWTNLMSYDLHGTWDEHNPIGAIAQAHTNLTEIKLATQLLWRVGVRPEQVVLGYGFYGRAFELADPSCTTPGCPFAGGAKKGPCSNEAGILMYYEIQAILKKYPDLKPVFDKEAAVKYITWDKNQWISYDDAETFKLKLKWANEMGFGGSMIWAVDTDDDKFSAMSGLMGYQVAHLDTSKVEALAMTDSNVAETIKLENGQGCYVHKDFGCAELVDMKCPKGEEMVAYDRNGCGSEDDTKGVPVCCPTGSTSKKCIWRGTPDDGGIWGDCNGQCHAGESKVAGSSWGGGASADTKWPQKKCARGGKVLCCEANDWKDIIDGCSWTSCLSSTECGRDQIKVATRKGSCPMSAEQSYCCPRDTGLYECKWRGSAPDCVDANCKSTEDGKDIFEVQVDAHAGGSSWNLCSYDRKKALCCQLRVALPEPLTCKVNSCQLDYNFCSQTNRDEWGNHLEPRSDVVAARDEQGLTVVSDADDDEWVLLDKRTYKWVTSFGLIVTQYSLTYPTPAGLMRRLREGLARVLQYWATQSDNCGSPGVEGRDIDLDGAPPNRGQVEHTLPLVIVSRFASVAEHGQMWAPRPAGHINENTGKAKGQAHPRGRRTTAPAAGNQNFWRNIWGNPTGLPANLPLVTPNSPDMRRPEDRLYEALGSNTHPTHFTFLQDNINGIKGRVEIFNAPMARRPFNIFLRDALDPSNDSPLTDIMSFMAPLRELVALYGYLRASDVVTSIDAGAAAILLQLQIMELNVADARGLVAQWNEFYPDYFRLVGNFARGWARDRIAQVRREYGRRPNAVHRDEVERALKEIEDDIPNWKHPAE
;
A
#
# COMPACT_ATOMS: atom_id res chain seq x y z
N MET A 1 -33.93 -2.64 54.75
CA MET A 1 -34.88 -1.53 54.48
C MET A 1 -34.12 -0.47 53.70
N ALA A 2 -34.64 0.25 52.70
CA ALA A 2 -35.81 0.15 51.79
C ALA A 2 -35.67 1.35 50.80
N SER A 3 -36.23 1.46 49.59
CA SER A 3 -37.03 0.65 48.64
C SER A 3 -37.01 1.40 47.28
N SER A 4 -36.71 0.80 46.12
CA SER A 4 -37.65 0.24 45.09
C SER A 4 -38.65 1.27 44.46
N SER A 5 -39.20 1.16 43.23
CA SER A 5 -39.26 0.09 42.18
C SER A 5 -39.65 0.75 40.82
N ARG A 6 -39.14 0.37 39.62
CA ARG A 6 -39.50 -0.76 38.67
C ARG A 6 -40.89 -0.63 37.98
N GLU A 7 -41.17 -1.05 36.72
CA GLU A 7 -40.39 -1.80 35.67
C GLU A 7 -41.00 -1.74 34.22
N ARG A 8 -40.19 -2.02 33.16
CA ARG A 8 -40.46 -2.58 31.78
C ARG A 8 -41.46 -1.85 30.81
N ARG A 9 -41.22 -1.65 29.49
CA ARG A 9 -40.89 -2.50 28.27
C ARG A 9 -42.12 -3.29 27.72
N SER A 10 -42.40 -3.45 26.40
CA SER A 10 -41.67 -3.13 25.12
C SER A 10 -42.54 -3.29 23.82
N THR A 11 -41.92 -3.01 22.63
CA THR A 11 -42.11 -3.61 21.25
C THR A 11 -43.22 -3.17 20.25
N LEU A 12 -42.77 -2.73 19.04
CA LEU A 12 -43.14 -3.01 17.59
C LEU A 12 -44.60 -3.42 17.19
N SER A 13 -45.16 -3.19 15.96
CA SER A 13 -44.65 -2.64 14.67
C SER A 13 -45.75 -2.34 13.59
N LEU A 14 -45.40 -1.53 12.56
CA LEU A 14 -45.79 -1.56 11.11
C LEU A 14 -47.19 -1.16 10.52
N PHE A 15 -47.12 -0.22 9.54
CA PHE A 15 -47.68 -0.20 8.15
C PHE A 15 -48.97 0.55 7.67
N LEU A 16 -48.73 1.44 6.67
CA LEU A 16 -49.41 1.70 5.36
C LEU A 16 -50.72 2.54 5.17
N LEU A 17 -50.59 3.57 4.30
CA LEU A 17 -51.51 4.08 3.23
C LEU A 17 -52.88 4.74 3.62
N SER A 18 -53.48 5.70 2.88
CA SER A 18 -53.03 6.52 1.71
C SER A 18 -54.00 7.66 1.30
N LEU A 19 -53.44 8.77 0.75
CA LEU A 19 -53.94 9.63 -0.37
C LEU A 19 -55.19 10.57 -0.26
N ILE A 20 -55.02 11.77 -0.86
CA ILE A 20 -55.99 12.59 -1.66
C ILE A 20 -57.14 13.33 -0.91
N SER A 21 -57.55 14.60 -1.18
CA SER A 21 -56.98 15.76 -1.95
C SER A 21 -57.87 17.04 -1.81
N ILE A 22 -57.33 18.24 -2.14
CA ILE A 22 -58.00 19.44 -2.75
C ILE A 22 -59.10 20.18 -1.93
N SER A 23 -59.31 21.53 -1.91
CA SER A 23 -58.59 22.82 -2.13
C SER A 23 -59.54 23.96 -1.55
N ILE A 24 -59.63 25.27 -1.85
CA ILE A 24 -59.02 26.29 -2.76
C ILE A 24 -59.36 27.74 -2.26
N LEU A 25 -58.69 28.81 -2.77
CA LEU A 25 -58.93 30.28 -2.59
C LEU A 25 -58.76 30.85 -1.14
N ALA A 26 -58.19 32.03 -0.79
CA ALA A 26 -57.73 33.33 -1.38
C ALA A 26 -58.45 34.48 -0.59
N PHE A 27 -57.96 35.72 -0.36
CA PHE A 27 -57.00 36.69 -0.95
C PHE A 27 -56.33 37.51 0.21
N TYR A 28 -55.37 38.46 0.09
CA TYR A 28 -54.25 38.82 -0.82
C TYR A 28 -53.53 40.10 -0.24
N ILE A 29 -52.76 40.88 -1.05
CA ILE A 29 -52.03 42.14 -0.77
C ILE A 29 -50.67 41.95 -0.05
N GLY A 30 -49.51 42.48 -0.49
CA GLY A 30 -49.14 43.23 -1.72
C GLY A 30 -47.75 42.75 -2.24
N ASN A 31 -47.04 43.36 -3.20
CA ASN A 31 -47.10 44.71 -3.81
C ASN A 31 -46.72 44.66 -5.32
N GLY A 32 -46.84 45.79 -6.05
CA GLY A 32 -46.79 45.87 -7.54
C GLY A 32 -45.48 46.37 -8.21
N ARG A 33 -45.59 46.68 -9.52
CA ARG A 33 -44.52 46.84 -10.55
C ARG A 33 -44.44 48.24 -11.21
N ASP A 34 -43.25 48.55 -11.75
CA ASP A 34 -42.85 49.17 -13.04
C ASP A 34 -43.62 50.37 -13.70
N GLY A 35 -42.89 51.23 -14.46
CA GLY A 35 -43.54 52.20 -15.38
C GLY A 35 -42.67 53.19 -16.21
N ALA A 36 -42.18 52.77 -17.39
CA ALA A 36 -42.02 53.51 -18.67
C ALA A 36 -41.01 54.71 -18.89
N GLY A 37 -40.42 54.77 -20.10
CA GLY A 37 -39.72 55.96 -20.66
C GLY A 37 -38.81 55.70 -21.89
N PHE A 38 -39.12 56.30 -23.06
CA PHE A 38 -38.33 56.36 -24.34
C PHE A 38 -38.24 57.88 -24.77
N PRO A 39 -37.54 58.36 -25.84
CA PRO A 39 -36.87 57.68 -26.98
C PRO A 39 -35.50 58.26 -27.49
N ALA A 40 -35.01 57.71 -28.63
CA ALA A 40 -34.41 58.39 -29.80
C ALA A 40 -32.87 58.60 -30.02
N ASN A 41 -32.29 57.69 -30.85
CA ASN A 41 -31.63 57.95 -32.17
C ASN A 41 -30.21 58.59 -32.30
N ILE A 42 -29.61 58.47 -33.50
CA ILE A 42 -28.31 59.03 -34.02
C ILE A 42 -27.02 58.29 -33.56
N SER A 43 -25.93 58.22 -34.35
CA SER A 43 -25.66 57.46 -35.61
C SER A 43 -24.16 57.52 -36.01
N HIS A 44 -23.70 56.61 -36.91
CA HIS A 44 -22.51 56.77 -37.79
C HIS A 44 -21.08 56.78 -37.14
N LEU A 45 -19.93 56.53 -37.81
CA LEU A 45 -19.58 56.05 -39.18
C LEU A 45 -18.10 55.58 -39.31
N LYS A 46 -17.75 54.99 -40.48
CA LYS A 46 -16.41 54.81 -41.13
C LYS A 46 -15.53 53.65 -40.60
N SER A 47 -14.70 52.97 -41.40
CA SER A 47 -14.34 53.02 -42.85
C SER A 47 -14.03 51.57 -43.31
N ALA A 48 -14.31 51.02 -44.51
CA ALA A 48 -14.02 51.41 -45.90
C ALA A 48 -12.50 51.59 -46.20
N ARG A 49 -11.91 51.08 -47.30
CA ARG A 49 -12.47 50.47 -48.53
C ARG A 49 -11.46 49.53 -49.23
N ALA A 50 -11.94 48.77 -50.22
CA ALA A 50 -11.17 47.90 -51.12
C ALA A 50 -10.37 48.65 -52.22
N GLU A 51 -9.53 47.92 -52.99
CA GLU A 51 -9.46 48.07 -54.47
C GLU A 51 -8.76 46.88 -55.18
N THR A 52 -8.85 46.80 -56.51
CA THR A 52 -8.61 45.59 -57.35
C THR A 52 -8.10 45.89 -58.77
N ALA A 53 -7.31 44.98 -59.37
CA ALA A 53 -6.98 44.91 -60.81
C ALA A 53 -6.72 43.43 -61.23
N VAL A 54 -7.27 42.78 -62.29
CA VAL A 54 -7.51 43.09 -63.75
C VAL A 54 -6.32 42.65 -64.63
N PRO A 55 -6.46 41.95 -65.82
CA PRO A 55 -7.64 41.44 -66.57
C PRO A 55 -7.58 39.96 -67.11
N GLU A 56 -8.63 39.60 -67.89
CA GLU A 56 -8.92 38.45 -68.81
C GLU A 56 -8.01 38.32 -70.08
N PRO A 57 -8.20 37.41 -71.11
CA PRO A 57 -9.34 36.49 -71.47
C PRO A 57 -8.91 35.00 -71.81
N SER A 58 -9.71 34.03 -72.36
CA SER A 58 -10.94 34.07 -73.19
C SER A 58 -11.83 32.78 -73.28
N SER A 59 -13.16 32.99 -73.44
CA SER A 59 -14.15 32.30 -74.32
C SER A 59 -14.72 30.86 -74.10
N PHE A 60 -15.95 30.80 -73.52
CA PHE A 60 -17.24 30.25 -74.07
C PHE A 60 -17.45 28.76 -74.49
N PRO A 61 -18.71 28.20 -74.61
CA PRO A 61 -20.07 28.78 -74.39
C PRO A 61 -21.16 27.94 -73.63
N THR A 62 -22.27 28.62 -73.20
CA THR A 62 -23.70 28.16 -73.07
C THR A 62 -24.13 26.99 -72.13
N SER A 63 -25.35 26.89 -71.55
CA SER A 63 -26.47 27.83 -71.23
C SER A 63 -27.57 27.19 -70.34
N SER A 64 -28.36 27.98 -69.60
CA SER A 64 -29.50 27.60 -68.69
C SER A 64 -30.85 27.33 -69.44
N PRO A 65 -32.08 27.24 -68.83
CA PRO A 65 -32.62 27.50 -67.46
C PRO A 65 -33.43 26.27 -66.89
N ALA A 66 -34.52 26.27 -66.07
CA ALA A 66 -35.45 27.29 -65.51
C ALA A 66 -36.37 26.74 -64.35
N VAL A 67 -36.91 27.65 -63.50
CA VAL A 67 -38.27 27.74 -62.85
C VAL A 67 -38.93 26.52 -62.13
N GLY A 68 -39.64 26.62 -60.99
CA GLY A 68 -39.83 27.74 -60.02
C GLY A 68 -41.17 27.80 -59.23
N ASN A 69 -41.07 27.90 -57.88
CA ASN A 69 -41.97 28.55 -56.89
C ASN A 69 -43.36 28.00 -56.42
N SER A 70 -43.60 28.20 -55.09
CA SER A 70 -44.86 28.21 -54.28
C SER A 70 -45.73 26.92 -54.17
N SER A 71 -46.40 26.57 -53.06
CA SER A 71 -46.45 26.96 -51.61
C SER A 71 -47.34 25.92 -50.83
N LEU A 72 -47.81 25.97 -49.56
CA LEU A 72 -47.93 26.99 -48.48
C LEU A 72 -48.29 26.31 -47.11
N SER A 73 -47.68 26.71 -45.98
CA SER A 73 -48.06 26.40 -44.55
C SER A 73 -47.96 24.92 -44.06
N SER A 74 -47.88 24.59 -42.75
CA SER A 74 -48.01 25.38 -41.51
C SER A 74 -47.04 24.97 -40.37
N SER A 75 -46.83 25.92 -39.45
CA SER A 75 -45.89 25.98 -38.31
C SER A 75 -45.99 24.93 -37.18
N ILE A 76 -44.84 24.57 -36.60
CA ILE A 76 -44.60 24.48 -35.14
C ILE A 76 -43.29 25.25 -34.84
N SER A 77 -43.15 25.84 -33.64
CA SER A 77 -42.11 26.81 -33.28
C SER A 77 -40.84 26.23 -32.66
N GLU A 78 -39.70 26.89 -32.90
CA GLU A 78 -38.41 26.67 -32.24
C GLU A 78 -38.39 27.22 -30.81
N GLU A 79 -37.64 26.58 -29.91
CA GLU A 79 -36.88 27.28 -28.88
C GLU A 79 -35.63 26.43 -28.49
N ALA A 80 -34.50 27.10 -28.20
CA ALA A 80 -33.22 26.50 -27.79
C ALA A 80 -32.54 25.49 -28.76
N ALA A 81 -31.96 25.99 -29.86
CA ALA A 81 -30.90 25.31 -30.61
C ALA A 81 -29.74 26.29 -30.92
N PRO A 82 -28.51 26.08 -30.40
CA PRO A 82 -27.35 26.90 -30.78
C PRO A 82 -26.82 26.53 -32.18
N PHE A 83 -26.26 27.53 -32.86
CA PHE A 83 -25.87 27.50 -34.28
C PHE A 83 -24.96 26.32 -34.67
N GLY A 84 -25.29 25.64 -35.80
CA GLY A 84 -24.40 24.66 -36.43
C GLY A 84 -24.97 23.92 -37.65
N PHE A 85 -26.29 23.72 -37.73
CA PHE A 85 -26.94 22.77 -38.66
C PHE A 85 -26.85 23.08 -40.17
N ALA A 86 -26.36 24.24 -40.60
CA ALA A 86 -26.45 24.70 -41.99
C ALA A 86 -25.40 24.12 -42.96
N ALA A 87 -24.42 23.32 -42.49
CA ALA A 87 -23.20 23.02 -43.24
C ALA A 87 -22.92 21.53 -43.55
N ARG A 88 -23.78 20.58 -43.16
CA ARG A 88 -23.57 19.12 -43.39
C ARG A 88 -24.74 18.37 -44.05
N LEU A 89 -25.52 19.03 -44.91
CA LEU A 89 -26.55 18.36 -45.75
C LEU A 89 -25.97 17.52 -46.91
N ALA A 90 -24.65 17.36 -47.02
CA ALA A 90 -24.02 16.53 -48.05
C ALA A 90 -24.01 15.03 -47.68
N ASP A 91 -23.78 14.72 -46.40
CA ASP A 91 -23.48 13.38 -45.87
C ASP A 91 -24.57 12.86 -44.92
N ASP A 92 -25.84 13.05 -45.28
CA ASP A 92 -26.96 12.40 -44.59
C ASP A 92 -26.91 10.88 -44.86
N PRO A 93 -26.64 10.02 -43.85
CA PRO A 93 -26.49 8.57 -44.03
C PRO A 93 -27.80 7.85 -44.36
N TYR A 94 -28.94 8.56 -44.29
CA TYR A 94 -30.25 8.06 -44.71
C TYR A 94 -30.59 8.41 -46.15
N THR A 95 -29.69 9.08 -46.89
CA THR A 95 -29.85 9.43 -48.31
C THR A 95 -28.85 8.74 -49.24
N CYS A 96 -29.26 8.50 -50.48
CA CYS A 96 -28.54 7.70 -51.46
C CYS A 96 -28.91 8.10 -52.90
N GLY A 97 -28.34 7.43 -53.90
CA GLY A 97 -28.68 7.65 -55.31
C GLY A 97 -27.84 6.81 -56.28
N PRO A 98 -27.98 7.02 -57.60
CA PRO A 98 -27.20 6.31 -58.61
C PRO A 98 -25.69 6.54 -58.39
N GLY A 99 -24.95 5.48 -58.09
CA GLY A 99 -23.51 5.55 -57.76
C GLY A 99 -23.17 6.01 -56.33
N ARG A 100 -24.16 6.36 -55.49
CA ARG A 100 -24.00 6.69 -54.07
C ARG A 100 -24.86 5.75 -53.21
N PRO A 101 -24.36 4.55 -52.85
CA PRO A 101 -25.10 3.62 -52.00
C PRO A 101 -25.26 4.15 -50.57
N CYS A 102 -26.21 3.59 -49.82
CA CYS A 102 -26.39 3.88 -48.40
C CYS A 102 -25.14 3.49 -47.60
N SER A 103 -24.59 4.44 -46.82
CA SER A 103 -23.36 4.24 -46.05
C SER A 103 -23.49 3.18 -44.95
N ASN A 104 -24.70 2.97 -44.44
CA ASN A 104 -25.06 1.92 -43.48
C ASN A 104 -25.36 0.55 -44.12
N GLY A 105 -25.19 0.40 -45.45
CA GLY A 105 -25.47 -0.85 -46.16
C GLY A 105 -26.95 -1.20 -46.36
N ALA A 106 -27.89 -0.33 -45.97
CA ALA A 106 -29.31 -0.53 -46.22
C ALA A 106 -29.67 -0.41 -47.73
N CYS A 107 -30.86 -0.86 -48.11
CA CYS A 107 -31.35 -0.73 -49.49
C CYS A 107 -31.56 0.75 -49.83
N CYS A 108 -31.08 1.18 -51.00
CA CYS A 108 -31.36 2.51 -51.53
C CYS A 108 -32.66 2.48 -52.33
N GLY A 109 -33.73 3.06 -51.79
CA GLY A 109 -35.03 3.14 -52.46
C GLY A 109 -35.05 4.13 -53.62
N ALA A 110 -36.04 3.97 -54.51
CA ALA A 110 -36.26 4.86 -55.66
C ALA A 110 -36.50 6.34 -55.28
N SER A 111 -36.84 6.60 -54.01
CA SER A 111 -36.99 7.93 -53.42
C SER A 111 -35.66 8.63 -53.09
N GLY A 112 -34.52 7.93 -53.20
CA GLY A 112 -33.22 8.44 -52.74
C GLY A 112 -33.00 8.29 -51.22
N ASN A 113 -33.82 7.50 -50.53
CA ASN A 113 -33.72 7.26 -49.09
C ASN A 113 -33.34 5.80 -48.78
N CYS A 114 -32.72 5.59 -47.61
CA CYS A 114 -32.20 4.30 -47.15
C CYS A 114 -33.13 3.58 -46.16
N GLY A 115 -33.29 2.26 -46.31
CA GLY A 115 -34.07 1.45 -45.37
C GLY A 115 -34.14 -0.03 -45.74
N TYR A 116 -34.88 -0.83 -44.95
CA TYR A 116 -35.04 -2.28 -45.18
C TYR A 116 -36.47 -2.73 -45.53
N ALA A 117 -37.46 -1.83 -45.44
CA ALA A 117 -38.83 -2.15 -45.83
C ALA A 117 -38.96 -2.33 -47.36
N PRO A 118 -40.03 -3.00 -47.86
CA PRO A 118 -40.26 -3.21 -49.30
C PRO A 118 -40.30 -1.93 -50.16
N ALA A 119 -40.55 -0.76 -49.56
CA ALA A 119 -40.46 0.54 -50.25
C ALA A 119 -39.02 0.94 -50.64
N TYR A 120 -38.00 0.36 -49.99
CA TYR A 120 -36.58 0.64 -50.21
C TYR A 120 -35.87 -0.51 -50.93
N CYS A 121 -36.17 -1.76 -50.55
CA CYS A 121 -35.57 -2.97 -51.15
C CYS A 121 -36.33 -3.52 -52.36
N GLY A 122 -37.50 -2.95 -52.68
CA GLY A 122 -38.39 -3.45 -53.74
C GLY A 122 -38.01 -2.97 -55.15
N ALA A 123 -39.00 -3.03 -56.05
CA ALA A 123 -38.85 -2.58 -57.43
C ALA A 123 -38.45 -1.09 -57.50
N GLY A 124 -37.38 -0.79 -58.22
CA GLY A 124 -36.81 0.56 -58.32
C GLY A 124 -35.69 0.86 -57.31
N CYS A 125 -35.31 -0.11 -56.46
CA CYS A 125 -34.11 -0.01 -55.65
C CYS A 125 -32.84 0.21 -56.51
N LEU A 126 -31.93 1.06 -56.03
CA LEU A 126 -30.74 1.52 -56.76
C LEU A 126 -29.43 0.84 -56.30
N SER A 127 -29.37 0.34 -55.06
CA SER A 127 -28.21 -0.36 -54.49
C SER A 127 -28.59 -1.17 -53.25
N ASN A 128 -27.82 -2.22 -52.94
CA ASN A 128 -27.97 -3.06 -51.74
C ASN A 128 -29.36 -3.74 -51.62
N CYS A 129 -30.04 -4.01 -52.74
CA CYS A 129 -31.47 -4.35 -52.76
C CYS A 129 -31.83 -5.67 -52.05
N ASP A 130 -30.86 -6.59 -51.95
CA ASP A 130 -31.01 -7.83 -51.19
C ASP A 130 -30.67 -7.69 -49.69
N ALA A 131 -30.33 -6.51 -49.20
CA ALA A 131 -30.02 -6.28 -47.80
C ALA A 131 -31.21 -6.65 -46.88
N LYS A 132 -30.88 -6.93 -45.63
CA LYS A 132 -31.82 -7.36 -44.58
C LYS A 132 -31.56 -6.54 -43.33
N ALA A 133 -32.63 -6.26 -42.60
CA ALA A 133 -32.55 -5.54 -41.34
C ALA A 133 -31.78 -6.34 -40.27
N GLU A 134 -31.24 -5.65 -39.27
CA GLU A 134 -30.68 -6.30 -38.07
C GLU A 134 -31.80 -6.98 -37.25
N CYS A 135 -33.03 -6.43 -37.31
CA CYS A 135 -34.15 -6.87 -36.49
C CYS A 135 -35.52 -6.75 -37.19
N GLY A 136 -36.56 -7.29 -36.55
CA GLY A 136 -37.96 -7.11 -36.93
C GLY A 136 -38.39 -7.97 -38.12
N GLN A 137 -39.47 -7.56 -38.78
CA GLN A 137 -40.09 -8.28 -39.89
C GLN A 137 -39.25 -8.28 -41.19
N TYR A 138 -38.28 -7.37 -41.31
CA TYR A 138 -37.40 -7.23 -42.48
C TYR A 138 -36.02 -7.88 -42.32
N ALA A 139 -35.77 -8.54 -41.17
CA ALA A 139 -34.54 -9.26 -40.92
C ALA A 139 -34.48 -10.59 -41.68
N ALA A 140 -33.27 -11.15 -41.84
CA ALA A 140 -33.07 -12.43 -42.52
C ALA A 140 -33.87 -13.59 -41.87
N LYS A 141 -34.11 -13.49 -40.56
CA LYS A 141 -35.10 -14.26 -39.82
C LYS A 141 -36.19 -13.30 -39.31
N PRO A 142 -37.40 -13.28 -39.89
CA PRO A 142 -38.47 -12.38 -39.44
C PRO A 142 -38.77 -12.53 -37.94
N GLY A 143 -38.86 -11.41 -37.23
CA GLY A 143 -39.05 -11.37 -35.78
C GLY A 143 -37.76 -11.48 -34.96
N GLN A 144 -36.58 -11.45 -35.59
CA GLN A 144 -35.30 -11.33 -34.90
C GLN A 144 -35.23 -10.04 -34.07
N THR A 145 -34.76 -10.13 -32.83
CA THR A 145 -34.58 -9.00 -31.92
C THR A 145 -33.17 -8.42 -31.99
N CYS A 146 -33.00 -7.15 -31.63
CA CYS A 146 -31.70 -6.53 -31.48
C CYS A 146 -30.84 -7.18 -30.39
N LYS A 147 -29.51 -7.09 -30.53
CA LYS A 147 -28.56 -7.40 -29.44
C LYS A 147 -28.80 -6.47 -28.22
N LEU A 148 -28.47 -6.95 -27.02
CA LEU A 148 -28.73 -6.29 -25.73
C LEU A 148 -30.19 -5.85 -25.49
N ASN A 149 -31.17 -6.44 -26.18
CA ASN A 149 -32.57 -5.99 -26.15
C ASN A 149 -32.72 -4.47 -26.38
N ALA A 150 -31.92 -3.91 -27.28
CA ALA A 150 -32.14 -2.57 -27.83
C ALA A 150 -33.50 -2.52 -28.58
N CYS A 151 -34.06 -1.31 -28.72
CA CYS A 151 -35.31 -1.11 -29.46
C CYS A 151 -35.10 -1.43 -30.94
N CYS A 152 -35.99 -2.23 -31.51
CA CYS A 152 -36.04 -2.45 -32.95
C CYS A 152 -37.01 -1.46 -33.58
N SER A 153 -36.50 -0.48 -34.35
CA SER A 153 -37.34 0.54 -34.98
C SER A 153 -38.30 -0.06 -36.02
N GLU A 154 -39.34 0.70 -36.41
CA GLU A 154 -40.29 0.29 -37.44
C GLU A 154 -39.64 -0.04 -38.80
N HIS A 155 -38.46 0.53 -39.06
CA HIS A 155 -37.66 0.30 -40.26
C HIS A 155 -36.65 -0.86 -40.14
N GLY A 156 -36.48 -1.45 -38.95
CA GLY A 156 -35.58 -2.58 -38.70
C GLY A 156 -34.15 -2.21 -38.28
N PHE A 157 -33.93 -0.98 -37.80
CA PHE A 157 -32.66 -0.57 -37.20
C PHE A 157 -32.68 -0.77 -35.68
N CYS A 158 -31.52 -1.10 -35.11
CA CYS A 158 -31.36 -1.29 -33.66
C CYS A 158 -30.76 -0.05 -32.98
N GLY A 159 -31.33 0.35 -31.85
CA GLY A 159 -30.78 1.45 -31.04
C GLY A 159 -31.53 1.68 -29.73
N THR A 160 -31.13 2.70 -28.97
CA THR A 160 -31.62 2.98 -27.61
C THR A 160 -32.27 4.35 -27.44
N THR A 161 -32.17 5.25 -28.43
CA THR A 161 -32.80 6.57 -28.37
C THR A 161 -34.28 6.51 -28.77
N LYS A 162 -34.98 7.62 -28.52
CA LYS A 162 -36.40 7.83 -28.91
C LYS A 162 -36.68 7.49 -30.37
N ASP A 163 -35.69 7.66 -31.25
CA ASP A 163 -35.77 7.52 -32.70
C ASP A 163 -35.80 6.03 -33.14
N PHE A 164 -35.42 5.11 -32.24
CA PHE A 164 -35.56 3.66 -32.42
C PHE A 164 -36.72 3.09 -31.59
N CYS A 165 -37.06 3.73 -30.47
CA CYS A 165 -38.13 3.33 -29.55
C CYS A 165 -39.47 4.08 -29.85
N THR A 166 -39.82 4.26 -31.13
CA THR A 166 -41.05 4.94 -31.57
C THR A 166 -42.31 4.08 -31.35
N ASP A 167 -43.51 4.64 -31.55
CA ASP A 167 -44.78 3.89 -31.49
C ASP A 167 -44.84 2.72 -32.50
N GLY A 168 -44.08 2.80 -33.60
CA GLY A 168 -43.94 1.73 -34.61
C GLY A 168 -42.87 0.67 -34.27
N CYS A 169 -42.20 0.78 -33.14
CA CYS A 169 -41.16 -0.15 -32.72
C CYS A 169 -41.66 -1.61 -32.66
N GLN A 170 -40.84 -2.54 -33.16
CA GLN A 170 -41.21 -3.93 -33.41
C GLN A 170 -40.85 -4.88 -32.25
N SER A 171 -39.86 -4.53 -31.41
CA SER A 171 -39.50 -5.31 -30.21
C SER A 171 -38.66 -4.49 -29.23
N ASN A 172 -38.74 -4.85 -27.93
CA ASN A 172 -38.00 -4.24 -26.82
C ASN A 172 -38.20 -2.72 -26.66
N CYS A 173 -39.42 -2.25 -26.96
CA CYS A 173 -39.81 -0.85 -27.11
C CYS A 173 -39.93 -0.08 -25.78
N ILE A 174 -38.89 -0.17 -24.95
CA ILE A 174 -38.75 0.54 -23.68
C ILE A 174 -37.65 1.58 -23.90
N LEU A 175 -38.02 2.86 -23.91
CA LEU A 175 -37.05 3.97 -24.07
C LEU A 175 -36.13 4.06 -22.85
N GLU A 176 -36.69 4.26 -21.67
CA GLU A 176 -35.94 4.26 -20.40
C GLU A 176 -36.22 2.98 -19.60
N PRO A 177 -35.46 1.89 -19.78
CA PRO A 177 -35.46 0.78 -18.84
C PRO A 177 -35.02 1.28 -17.45
N LYS A 178 -35.42 0.57 -16.41
CA LYS A 178 -35.00 0.84 -15.03
C LYS A 178 -34.23 -0.38 -14.50
N PRO A 179 -33.26 -0.20 -13.59
CA PRO A 179 -32.53 -1.33 -13.02
C PRO A 179 -33.48 -2.35 -12.38
N PRO A 180 -33.18 -3.66 -12.47
CA PRO A 180 -33.87 -4.68 -11.71
C PRO A 180 -33.92 -4.34 -10.21
N GLY A 181 -35.08 -4.50 -9.58
CA GLY A 181 -35.25 -4.19 -8.16
C GLY A 181 -34.59 -5.22 -7.24
N GLY A 182 -34.03 -4.74 -6.13
CA GLY A 182 -33.46 -5.58 -5.06
C GLY A 182 -32.07 -5.17 -4.60
N SER A 183 -31.33 -4.42 -5.41
CA SER A 183 -29.94 -4.03 -5.13
C SER A 183 -29.79 -3.17 -3.86
N PRO A 184 -28.82 -3.47 -2.97
CA PRO A 184 -28.50 -2.61 -1.83
C PRO A 184 -28.08 -1.20 -2.25
N LYS A 185 -28.56 -0.18 -1.56
CA LYS A 185 -28.16 1.22 -1.78
C LYS A 185 -27.12 1.65 -0.76
N GLY A 186 -26.19 2.51 -1.18
CA GLY A 186 -25.06 2.93 -0.34
C GLY A 186 -23.80 2.06 -0.45
N ALA A 187 -23.83 1.00 -1.26
CA ALA A 187 -22.77 -0.02 -1.38
C ALA A 187 -21.65 0.32 -2.37
N ALA A 188 -21.65 1.49 -3.02
CA ALA A 188 -20.70 1.80 -4.10
C ALA A 188 -19.25 2.04 -3.62
N LEU A 189 -18.99 2.05 -2.30
CA LEU A 189 -17.65 1.97 -1.71
C LEU A 189 -17.40 0.67 -0.91
N ASP A 190 -18.36 -0.26 -0.82
CA ASP A 190 -18.17 -1.57 -0.16
C ASP A 190 -17.10 -2.42 -0.88
N ARG A 191 -16.89 -2.12 -2.17
CA ARG A 191 -15.77 -2.59 -2.98
C ARG A 191 -15.16 -1.41 -3.72
N VAL A 192 -13.93 -1.04 -3.35
CA VAL A 192 -13.07 -0.10 -4.10
C VAL A 192 -11.95 -0.91 -4.77
N ILE A 193 -11.84 -0.81 -6.10
CA ILE A 193 -10.83 -1.51 -6.92
C ILE A 193 -9.88 -0.49 -7.53
N GLY A 194 -8.57 -0.63 -7.32
CA GLY A 194 -7.56 0.13 -8.07
C GLY A 194 -6.96 -0.73 -9.17
N TYR A 195 -6.97 -0.28 -10.42
CA TYR A 195 -6.08 -0.82 -11.45
C TYR A 195 -4.72 -0.15 -11.31
N TYR A 196 -3.65 -0.96 -11.29
CA TYR A 196 -2.27 -0.49 -11.22
C TYR A 196 -1.57 -0.78 -12.54
N GLU A 197 -1.09 0.28 -13.20
CA GLU A 197 -0.36 0.21 -14.47
C GLU A 197 1.05 -0.34 -14.24
N SER A 198 1.33 -1.56 -14.70
CA SER A 198 2.61 -2.24 -14.47
C SER A 198 3.80 -1.52 -15.11
N TRP A 199 3.55 -0.71 -16.15
CA TRP A 199 4.54 0.17 -16.76
C TRP A 199 4.88 1.40 -15.90
N SER A 200 4.04 1.81 -14.93
CA SER A 200 4.37 2.88 -13.98
C SER A 200 5.51 2.51 -13.03
N TYR A 201 5.78 1.20 -12.84
CA TYR A 201 7.01 0.73 -12.18
C TYR A 201 8.30 1.18 -12.91
N LYS A 202 8.20 1.39 -14.23
CA LYS A 202 9.31 1.77 -15.13
C LYS A 202 9.23 3.23 -15.59
N SER A 203 8.21 3.97 -15.15
CA SER A 203 8.04 5.38 -15.49
C SER A 203 9.22 6.20 -14.99
N LYS A 204 9.76 7.08 -15.85
CA LYS A 204 10.89 7.98 -15.51
C LYS A 204 10.44 9.34 -14.99
N CYS A 205 9.14 9.53 -14.83
CA CYS A 205 8.52 10.84 -14.60
C CYS A 205 7.57 10.82 -13.39
N ASN A 206 6.76 9.77 -13.28
CA ASN A 206 5.98 9.42 -12.09
C ASN A 206 6.18 7.92 -11.83
N GLN A 207 7.32 7.54 -11.25
CA GLN A 207 7.57 6.14 -10.90
C GLN A 207 6.72 5.76 -9.68
N LYS A 208 5.94 4.68 -9.79
CA LYS A 208 5.14 4.15 -8.68
C LYS A 208 5.34 2.64 -8.59
N SER A 209 5.73 2.16 -7.42
CA SER A 209 5.66 0.76 -7.01
C SER A 209 4.24 0.44 -6.50
N PRO A 210 3.78 -0.83 -6.50
CA PRO A 210 2.52 -1.23 -5.87
C PRO A 210 2.42 -0.82 -4.38
N SER A 211 3.58 -0.68 -3.72
CA SER A 211 3.69 -0.16 -2.35
C SER A 211 3.27 1.30 -2.22
N ASP A 212 3.52 2.12 -3.25
CA ASP A 212 3.40 3.59 -3.21
C ASP A 212 1.95 4.05 -3.47
N LEU A 213 0.98 3.17 -3.18
CA LEU A 213 -0.44 3.29 -3.46
C LEU A 213 -1.24 3.41 -2.15
N PRO A 214 -2.49 3.93 -2.17
CA PRO A 214 -3.36 4.03 -1.01
C PRO A 214 -3.96 2.67 -0.59
N LEU A 215 -3.10 1.69 -0.30
CA LEU A 215 -3.47 0.27 -0.15
C LEU A 215 -4.45 -0.02 1.00
N LYS A 216 -4.54 0.84 2.03
CA LYS A 216 -5.52 0.72 3.12
C LYS A 216 -6.95 1.09 2.70
N ASP A 217 -7.09 1.94 1.68
CA ASP A 217 -8.37 2.43 1.17
C ASP A 217 -8.87 1.64 -0.04
N LEU A 218 -8.03 0.75 -0.58
CA LEU A 218 -8.39 -0.24 -1.58
C LEU A 218 -8.92 -1.53 -0.93
N THR A 219 -9.98 -2.08 -1.51
CA THR A 219 -10.46 -3.44 -1.20
C THR A 219 -9.88 -4.47 -2.16
N HIS A 220 -9.60 -4.05 -3.40
CA HIS A 220 -9.03 -4.86 -4.47
C HIS A 220 -7.95 -4.07 -5.21
N LEU A 221 -6.93 -4.77 -5.71
CA LEU A 221 -5.85 -4.21 -6.53
C LEU A 221 -5.68 -5.11 -7.76
N ASN A 222 -5.87 -4.57 -8.96
CA ASN A 222 -5.79 -5.29 -10.22
C ASN A 222 -4.47 -4.94 -10.93
N TYR A 223 -3.58 -5.93 -11.08
CA TYR A 223 -2.32 -5.76 -11.82
C TYR A 223 -2.59 -5.69 -13.33
N ALA A 224 -2.36 -4.52 -13.94
CA ALA A 224 -2.65 -4.26 -15.35
C ALA A 224 -1.35 -4.03 -16.16
N PHE A 225 -0.91 -4.93 -17.04
CA PHE A 225 -1.48 -6.22 -17.40
C PHE A 225 -0.44 -7.34 -17.39
N THR A 226 -0.97 -8.57 -17.35
CA THR A 226 -0.26 -9.78 -17.77
C THR A 226 -0.70 -10.15 -19.19
N PHE A 227 0.23 -10.67 -20.00
CA PHE A 227 -0.01 -11.11 -21.36
C PHE A 227 -0.07 -12.65 -21.43
N ILE A 228 -0.33 -13.19 -22.61
CA ILE A 228 -0.48 -14.63 -22.86
C ILE A 228 0.52 -15.05 -23.96
N GLU A 229 1.33 -16.08 -23.72
CA GLU A 229 2.22 -16.64 -24.74
C GLU A 229 1.40 -17.40 -25.81
N PRO A 230 1.49 -17.01 -27.11
CA PRO A 230 0.68 -17.60 -28.18
C PRO A 230 0.66 -19.12 -28.28
N LYS A 231 1.76 -19.81 -27.94
CA LYS A 231 1.88 -21.28 -28.12
C LYS A 231 1.47 -22.07 -26.88
N THR A 232 1.81 -21.60 -25.69
CA THR A 232 1.54 -22.32 -24.44
C THR A 232 0.21 -21.90 -23.81
N TYR A 233 -0.30 -20.70 -24.12
CA TYR A 233 -1.38 -20.06 -23.37
C TYR A 233 -1.05 -19.87 -21.88
N GLU A 234 0.24 -19.81 -21.54
CA GLU A 234 0.69 -19.45 -20.20
C GLU A 234 0.77 -17.93 -20.04
N MET A 235 0.58 -17.49 -18.81
CA MET A 235 0.62 -16.08 -18.40
C MET A 235 2.08 -15.58 -18.39
N VAL A 236 2.36 -14.47 -19.09
CA VAL A 236 3.71 -13.92 -19.30
C VAL A 236 3.74 -12.39 -19.12
N THR A 237 4.91 -11.83 -18.81
CA THR A 237 5.10 -10.38 -18.71
C THR A 237 4.89 -9.68 -20.06
N MET A 238 4.46 -8.40 -20.04
CA MET A 238 4.29 -7.59 -21.27
C MET A 238 5.61 -7.41 -22.03
N ASP A 239 6.73 -7.25 -21.31
CA ASP A 239 8.09 -7.31 -21.85
C ASP A 239 8.66 -8.71 -21.58
N MET A 240 8.79 -9.53 -22.63
CA MET A 240 9.10 -10.97 -22.58
C MET A 240 10.56 -11.29 -22.16
N LYS A 241 11.15 -10.48 -21.27
CA LYS A 241 12.57 -10.58 -20.88
C LYS A 241 12.83 -10.51 -19.38
N HIS A 242 12.04 -9.77 -18.60
CA HIS A 242 12.27 -9.61 -17.16
C HIS A 242 10.97 -9.33 -16.36
N GLU A 243 11.07 -9.52 -15.04
CA GLU A 243 10.12 -9.14 -13.97
C GLU A 243 8.94 -10.07 -13.67
N ASP A 244 9.22 -11.38 -13.50
CA ASP A 244 8.43 -12.25 -12.61
C ASP A 244 8.21 -11.58 -11.22
N ASP A 245 9.24 -10.86 -10.73
CA ASP A 245 9.27 -10.19 -9.44
C ASP A 245 8.14 -9.17 -9.25
N LEU A 246 7.72 -8.44 -10.29
CA LEU A 246 6.72 -7.38 -10.14
C LEU A 246 5.33 -7.94 -9.87
N TRP A 247 5.02 -9.14 -10.35
CA TRP A 247 3.82 -9.88 -9.91
C TRP A 247 3.87 -10.14 -8.41
N GLN A 248 4.99 -10.63 -7.90
CA GLN A 248 5.15 -10.91 -6.47
C GLN A 248 5.08 -9.64 -5.62
N ILE A 249 5.78 -8.56 -6.02
CA ILE A 249 5.71 -7.25 -5.36
C ILE A 249 4.26 -6.72 -5.34
N THR A 250 3.47 -6.98 -6.39
CA THR A 250 2.06 -6.57 -6.42
C THR A 250 1.18 -7.41 -5.50
N VAL A 251 1.36 -8.74 -5.45
CA VAL A 251 0.64 -9.59 -4.48
C VAL A 251 1.05 -9.28 -3.04
N ASP A 252 2.31 -8.96 -2.81
CA ASP A 252 2.86 -8.52 -1.54
C ASP A 252 2.24 -7.21 -1.02
N SER A 253 1.48 -6.46 -1.84
CA SER A 253 0.65 -5.33 -1.38
C SER A 253 -0.32 -5.72 -0.25
N LYS A 254 -0.72 -7.00 -0.16
CA LYS A 254 -1.54 -7.52 0.95
C LYS A 254 -0.85 -7.45 2.31
N LYS A 255 0.49 -7.30 2.36
CA LYS A 255 1.23 -7.08 3.62
C LYS A 255 0.72 -5.80 4.31
N TYR A 256 0.56 -4.70 3.56
CA TYR A 256 0.09 -3.41 4.09
C TYR A 256 -1.42 -3.36 4.36
N ASN A 257 -2.20 -4.25 3.74
CA ASN A 257 -3.63 -4.44 4.01
C ASN A 257 -4.03 -5.92 3.81
N PRO A 258 -4.07 -6.74 4.87
CA PRO A 258 -4.41 -8.17 4.76
C PRO A 258 -5.83 -8.47 4.24
N ASN A 259 -6.73 -7.48 4.25
CA ASN A 259 -8.06 -7.62 3.66
C ASN A 259 -8.06 -7.40 2.14
N LEU A 260 -7.06 -6.71 1.59
CA LEU A 260 -6.89 -6.46 0.16
C LEU A 260 -6.96 -7.77 -0.63
N LYS A 261 -7.61 -7.74 -1.79
CA LYS A 261 -7.60 -8.85 -2.74
C LYS A 261 -6.87 -8.45 -4.01
N VAL A 262 -5.75 -9.12 -4.30
CA VAL A 262 -4.91 -8.76 -5.44
C VAL A 262 -5.25 -9.69 -6.60
N TYR A 263 -5.77 -9.12 -7.68
CA TYR A 263 -6.14 -9.81 -8.90
C TYR A 263 -5.09 -9.54 -9.99
N VAL A 264 -4.93 -10.48 -10.91
CA VAL A 264 -4.20 -10.23 -12.16
C VAL A 264 -5.19 -9.88 -13.25
N ALA A 265 -4.98 -8.79 -13.99
CA ALA A 265 -5.72 -8.50 -15.21
C ALA A 265 -4.95 -9.04 -16.42
N VAL A 266 -5.68 -9.61 -17.39
CA VAL A 266 -5.12 -10.13 -18.64
C VAL A 266 -5.85 -9.51 -19.83
N GLY A 267 -5.09 -9.03 -20.82
CA GLY A 267 -5.63 -8.33 -21.98
C GLY A 267 -5.32 -6.83 -21.97
N GLY A 268 -6.37 -6.01 -22.07
CA GLY A 268 -6.29 -4.56 -22.23
C GLY A 268 -5.95 -4.11 -23.66
N TRP A 269 -6.09 -2.81 -23.93
CA TRP A 269 -6.13 -2.26 -25.29
C TRP A 269 -4.98 -2.73 -26.20
N THR A 270 -3.73 -2.64 -25.74
CA THR A 270 -2.57 -3.02 -26.57
C THR A 270 -2.48 -4.52 -26.84
N PHE A 271 -3.08 -5.38 -26.01
CA PHE A 271 -3.14 -6.83 -26.27
C PHE A 271 -3.99 -7.16 -27.51
N SER A 272 -5.06 -6.41 -27.74
CA SER A 272 -6.00 -6.60 -28.87
C SER A 272 -5.72 -5.69 -30.08
N ASP A 273 -4.56 -5.04 -30.15
CA ASP A 273 -4.21 -4.15 -31.27
C ASP A 273 -4.02 -4.88 -32.61
N ASN A 274 -4.47 -4.22 -33.69
CA ASN A 274 -4.58 -4.79 -35.01
C ASN A 274 -3.24 -5.25 -35.60
N GLY A 275 -3.17 -6.53 -35.98
CA GLY A 275 -1.97 -7.14 -36.58
C GLY A 275 -0.91 -7.61 -35.58
N THR A 276 -1.18 -7.54 -34.27
CA THR A 276 -0.31 -8.12 -33.23
C THR A 276 -0.44 -9.64 -33.14
N VAL A 277 0.54 -10.30 -32.52
CA VAL A 277 0.48 -11.76 -32.23
C VAL A 277 -0.49 -12.11 -31.09
N THR A 278 -0.87 -11.12 -30.28
CA THR A 278 -1.78 -11.27 -29.14
C THR A 278 -3.26 -11.10 -29.52
N GLN A 279 -3.56 -10.29 -30.54
CA GLN A 279 -4.92 -10.02 -31.02
C GLN A 279 -5.86 -11.24 -31.12
N PRO A 280 -5.48 -12.35 -31.79
CA PRO A 280 -6.41 -13.49 -31.96
C PRO A 280 -6.56 -14.37 -30.71
N LEU A 281 -5.70 -14.20 -29.69
CA LEU A 281 -5.49 -15.23 -28.66
C LEU A 281 -6.73 -15.51 -27.82
N PHE A 282 -7.48 -14.50 -27.37
CA PHE A 282 -8.69 -14.75 -26.59
C PHE A 282 -9.73 -15.56 -27.38
N GLY A 283 -9.93 -15.24 -28.67
CA GLY A 283 -10.79 -16.01 -29.55
C GLY A 283 -10.27 -17.44 -29.77
N GLU A 284 -8.96 -17.62 -29.98
CA GLU A 284 -8.36 -18.96 -30.13
C GLU A 284 -8.44 -19.81 -28.86
N ILE A 285 -8.25 -19.20 -27.70
CA ILE A 285 -8.37 -19.83 -26.37
C ILE A 285 -9.83 -20.23 -26.12
N ALA A 286 -10.76 -19.30 -26.33
CA ALA A 286 -12.18 -19.51 -26.10
C ALA A 286 -12.80 -20.56 -27.04
N ARG A 287 -12.31 -20.69 -28.27
CA ARG A 287 -12.91 -21.50 -29.35
C ARG A 287 -12.99 -23.02 -29.09
N THR A 288 -12.05 -23.62 -28.35
CA THR A 288 -12.05 -25.09 -28.14
C THR A 288 -11.95 -25.46 -26.67
N GLU A 289 -12.60 -26.57 -26.28
CA GLU A 289 -12.60 -27.03 -24.88
C GLU A 289 -11.20 -27.34 -24.35
N ALA A 290 -10.35 -27.97 -25.18
CA ALA A 290 -8.95 -28.22 -24.85
C ALA A 290 -8.15 -26.93 -24.64
N ASN A 291 -8.39 -25.89 -25.46
CA ASN A 291 -7.72 -24.60 -25.32
C ASN A 291 -8.19 -23.86 -24.06
N ARG A 292 -9.50 -23.82 -23.82
CA ARG A 292 -10.10 -23.23 -22.60
C ARG A 292 -9.58 -23.90 -21.33
N GLN A 293 -9.52 -25.22 -21.30
CA GLN A 293 -9.03 -25.96 -20.12
C GLN A 293 -7.53 -25.73 -19.92
N LYS A 294 -6.71 -25.84 -20.96
CA LYS A 294 -5.27 -25.57 -20.91
C LYS A 294 -4.97 -24.16 -20.37
N PHE A 295 -5.72 -23.15 -20.81
CA PHE A 295 -5.61 -21.78 -20.27
C PHE A 295 -6.08 -21.71 -18.82
N ALA A 296 -7.23 -22.28 -18.46
CA ALA A 296 -7.73 -22.26 -17.08
C ALA A 296 -6.80 -22.99 -16.08
N ASP A 297 -6.22 -24.12 -16.47
CA ASP A 297 -5.22 -24.86 -15.69
C ASP A 297 -3.95 -24.01 -15.52
N GLY A 298 -3.48 -23.37 -16.60
CA GLY A 298 -2.33 -22.46 -16.60
C GLY A 298 -2.55 -21.22 -15.73
N VAL A 299 -3.76 -20.66 -15.77
CA VAL A 299 -4.20 -19.56 -14.90
C VAL A 299 -4.23 -20.00 -13.44
N VAL A 300 -4.86 -21.12 -13.07
CA VAL A 300 -4.89 -21.58 -11.68
C VAL A 300 -3.47 -21.87 -11.16
N LYS A 301 -2.60 -22.45 -12.01
CA LYS A 301 -1.17 -22.62 -11.71
C LYS A 301 -0.48 -21.27 -11.47
N PHE A 302 -0.74 -20.24 -12.28
CA PHE A 302 -0.18 -18.89 -12.12
C PHE A 302 -0.70 -18.19 -10.85
N LEU A 303 -2.02 -18.18 -10.64
CA LEU A 303 -2.67 -17.58 -9.47
C LEU A 303 -2.21 -18.22 -8.17
N ASN A 304 -1.89 -19.52 -8.19
CA ASN A 304 -1.32 -20.24 -7.06
C ASN A 304 0.20 -20.02 -6.91
N LYS A 305 0.99 -19.95 -8.00
CA LYS A 305 2.45 -19.67 -7.95
C LYS A 305 2.76 -18.35 -7.21
N TYR A 306 2.03 -17.28 -7.54
CA TYR A 306 2.30 -15.94 -7.00
C TYR A 306 1.35 -15.53 -5.87
N GLY A 307 0.28 -16.29 -5.61
CA GLY A 307 -0.68 -15.98 -4.55
C GLY A 307 -1.75 -14.92 -4.91
N PHE A 308 -1.97 -14.58 -6.18
CA PHE A 308 -3.12 -13.76 -6.60
C PHE A 308 -4.46 -14.40 -6.15
N ASP A 309 -5.44 -13.59 -5.80
CA ASP A 309 -6.76 -14.02 -5.30
C ASP A 309 -7.79 -14.20 -6.42
N GLY A 310 -7.49 -13.75 -7.65
CA GLY A 310 -8.40 -13.87 -8.78
C GLY A 310 -7.84 -13.36 -10.10
N LEU A 311 -8.65 -13.55 -11.15
CA LEU A 311 -8.38 -13.13 -12.53
C LEU A 311 -9.43 -12.12 -12.98
N ASP A 312 -9.00 -11.04 -13.64
CA ASP A 312 -9.84 -10.18 -14.46
C ASP A 312 -9.55 -10.42 -15.95
N ILE A 313 -10.58 -10.77 -16.73
CA ILE A 313 -10.49 -10.82 -18.20
C ILE A 313 -10.84 -9.44 -18.77
N ASP A 314 -9.88 -8.80 -19.44
CA ASP A 314 -10.06 -7.53 -20.13
C ASP A 314 -9.87 -7.72 -21.64
N TRP A 315 -10.84 -8.36 -22.29
CA TRP A 315 -10.83 -8.60 -23.73
C TRP A 315 -11.45 -7.41 -24.46
N GLU A 316 -10.64 -6.69 -25.25
CA GLU A 316 -11.03 -5.45 -25.94
C GLU A 316 -11.07 -5.56 -27.48
N TYR A 317 -12.08 -6.16 -28.12
CA TYR A 317 -13.32 -6.74 -27.57
C TYR A 317 -13.71 -8.04 -28.31
N PRO A 318 -14.40 -8.99 -27.66
CA PRO A 318 -14.98 -10.15 -28.34
C PRO A 318 -15.93 -9.71 -29.45
N GLY A 319 -15.97 -10.40 -30.58
CA GLY A 319 -16.91 -10.11 -31.68
C GLY A 319 -16.71 -8.80 -32.44
N ALA A 320 -15.96 -7.82 -31.91
CA ALA A 320 -15.69 -6.56 -32.58
C ALA A 320 -14.67 -6.74 -33.72
N GLY A 321 -15.14 -6.80 -34.96
CA GLY A 321 -14.29 -7.05 -36.14
C GLY A 321 -13.21 -6.00 -36.36
N ASP A 322 -13.43 -4.75 -35.94
CA ASP A 322 -12.44 -3.66 -35.93
C ASP A 322 -11.31 -3.86 -34.89
N ARG A 323 -11.48 -4.82 -33.97
CA ARG A 323 -10.49 -5.33 -33.01
C ARG A 323 -10.12 -6.80 -33.29
N GLY A 324 -10.53 -7.36 -34.43
CA GLY A 324 -10.23 -8.74 -34.86
C GLY A 324 -11.15 -9.83 -34.29
N GLY A 325 -12.19 -9.45 -33.55
CA GLY A 325 -13.21 -10.35 -33.01
C GLY A 325 -14.16 -10.93 -34.09
N LYS A 326 -14.86 -12.00 -33.73
CA LYS A 326 -15.73 -12.82 -34.60
C LYS A 326 -17.05 -13.15 -33.89
N ASP A 327 -18.14 -13.35 -34.64
CA ASP A 327 -19.45 -13.74 -34.09
C ASP A 327 -19.40 -14.99 -33.17
N GLU A 328 -18.48 -15.91 -33.45
CA GLU A 328 -18.22 -17.12 -32.63
C GLU A 328 -17.69 -16.79 -31.22
N ASP A 329 -17.06 -15.64 -31.01
CA ASP A 329 -16.45 -15.27 -29.73
C ASP A 329 -17.51 -15.10 -28.63
N VAL A 330 -18.71 -14.63 -28.97
CA VAL A 330 -19.79 -14.34 -28.00
C VAL A 330 -20.16 -15.57 -27.15
N PRO A 331 -20.59 -16.71 -27.73
CA PRO A 331 -20.83 -17.92 -26.95
C PRO A 331 -19.54 -18.56 -26.41
N ASN A 332 -18.42 -18.43 -27.14
CA ASN A 332 -17.16 -19.03 -26.71
C ASN A 332 -16.58 -18.34 -25.45
N PHE A 333 -16.79 -17.04 -25.26
CA PHE A 333 -16.37 -16.32 -24.06
C PHE A 333 -17.18 -16.77 -22.83
N VAL A 334 -18.49 -17.02 -22.98
CA VAL A 334 -19.31 -17.64 -21.92
C VAL A 334 -18.78 -19.03 -21.56
N LEU A 335 -18.38 -19.83 -22.56
CA LEU A 335 -17.75 -21.13 -22.32
C LEU A 335 -16.36 -21.00 -21.65
N LEU A 336 -15.59 -19.95 -21.95
CA LEU A 336 -14.31 -19.66 -21.30
C LEU A 336 -14.50 -19.28 -19.83
N MET A 337 -15.42 -18.36 -19.52
CA MET A 337 -15.74 -17.98 -18.14
C MET A 337 -16.29 -19.17 -17.35
N LYS A 338 -17.09 -20.04 -17.98
CA LYS A 338 -17.54 -21.31 -17.39
C LYS A 338 -16.39 -22.27 -17.08
N THR A 339 -15.46 -22.48 -18.01
CA THR A 339 -14.29 -23.35 -17.78
C THR A 339 -13.38 -22.77 -16.69
N LEU A 340 -13.15 -21.45 -16.68
CA LEU A 340 -12.40 -20.76 -15.63
C LEU A 340 -13.08 -20.95 -14.26
N ARG A 341 -14.36 -20.61 -14.11
CA ARG A 341 -15.11 -20.76 -12.84
C ARG A 341 -15.11 -22.19 -12.34
N ASN A 342 -15.38 -23.18 -13.20
CA ASN A 342 -15.30 -24.60 -12.84
C ASN A 342 -13.91 -25.01 -12.33
N THR A 343 -12.84 -24.53 -12.96
CA THR A 343 -11.45 -24.84 -12.57
C THR A 343 -11.04 -24.08 -11.29
N PHE A 344 -11.60 -22.89 -11.07
CA PHE A 344 -11.40 -22.08 -9.87
C PHE A 344 -12.17 -22.66 -8.67
N ASP A 345 -13.35 -23.25 -8.88
CA ASP A 345 -14.12 -23.98 -7.85
C ASP A 345 -13.55 -25.37 -7.54
N ALA A 346 -12.73 -25.93 -8.44
CA ALA A 346 -11.93 -27.13 -8.20
C ALA A 346 -10.57 -26.83 -7.52
N SER A 347 -10.17 -25.55 -7.43
CA SER A 347 -8.98 -25.12 -6.70
C SER A 347 -9.22 -25.18 -5.18
N PRO A 348 -8.23 -25.58 -4.36
CA PRO A 348 -8.36 -25.51 -2.90
C PRO A 348 -8.42 -24.06 -2.39
N ARG A 349 -7.92 -23.09 -3.17
CA ARG A 349 -8.04 -21.66 -2.88
C ARG A 349 -9.31 -21.10 -3.52
N LYS A 350 -10.11 -20.33 -2.75
CA LYS A 350 -11.27 -19.62 -3.30
C LYS A 350 -10.82 -18.48 -4.22
N LEU A 351 -10.62 -18.80 -5.50
CA LEU A 351 -10.25 -17.83 -6.53
C LEU A 351 -11.49 -17.09 -7.07
N GLY A 352 -11.40 -15.77 -7.15
CA GLY A 352 -12.41 -14.91 -7.77
C GLY A 352 -12.19 -14.73 -9.27
N LEU A 353 -13.27 -14.46 -10.01
CA LEU A 353 -13.25 -14.28 -11.45
C LEU A 353 -14.09 -13.07 -11.86
N THR A 354 -13.48 -12.10 -12.53
CA THR A 354 -14.15 -10.90 -13.04
C THR A 354 -13.88 -10.71 -14.52
N PHE A 355 -14.62 -9.80 -15.14
CA PHE A 355 -14.33 -9.31 -16.48
C PHE A 355 -14.72 -7.85 -16.63
N THR A 356 -13.97 -7.15 -17.47
CA THR A 356 -14.15 -5.72 -17.72
C THR A 356 -14.99 -5.51 -18.98
N ILE A 357 -15.83 -4.46 -19.00
CA ILE A 357 -16.80 -4.20 -20.07
C ILE A 357 -16.80 -2.73 -20.54
N PRO A 358 -16.99 -2.50 -21.84
CA PRO A 358 -17.13 -1.16 -22.41
C PRO A 358 -18.51 -0.55 -22.10
N SER A 359 -18.57 0.77 -22.08
CA SER A 359 -19.82 1.54 -21.94
C SER A 359 -20.58 1.73 -23.27
N SER A 360 -19.91 1.61 -24.43
CA SER A 360 -20.54 1.85 -25.73
C SER A 360 -21.40 0.66 -26.21
N PHE A 361 -22.54 0.96 -26.86
CA PHE A 361 -23.38 -0.08 -27.47
C PHE A 361 -22.64 -0.89 -28.56
N TRP A 362 -21.74 -0.25 -29.31
CA TRP A 362 -21.04 -0.88 -30.44
C TRP A 362 -20.17 -2.07 -30.02
N TYR A 363 -19.54 -1.98 -28.84
CA TYR A 363 -18.73 -3.04 -28.27
C TYR A 363 -19.50 -3.91 -27.27
N LEU A 364 -20.30 -3.32 -26.37
CA LEU A 364 -21.02 -4.08 -25.34
C LEU A 364 -22.01 -5.09 -25.93
N ARG A 365 -22.52 -4.85 -27.16
CA ARG A 365 -23.44 -5.77 -27.86
C ARG A 365 -22.87 -7.16 -28.16
N TRP A 366 -21.57 -7.37 -27.98
CA TRP A 366 -20.90 -8.66 -28.14
C TRP A 366 -20.71 -9.43 -26.82
N PHE A 367 -21.17 -8.87 -25.70
CA PHE A 367 -21.11 -9.52 -24.39
C PHE A 367 -22.48 -10.13 -24.05
N ASP A 368 -22.55 -11.45 -23.90
CA ASP A 368 -23.70 -12.13 -23.28
C ASP A 368 -23.66 -11.90 -21.76
N MET A 369 -24.11 -10.71 -21.34
CA MET A 369 -23.99 -10.28 -19.94
C MET A 369 -24.62 -11.26 -18.94
N PRO A 370 -25.82 -11.83 -19.16
CA PRO A 370 -26.37 -12.87 -18.29
C PRO A 370 -25.55 -14.17 -18.30
N GLY A 371 -25.04 -14.59 -19.46
CA GLY A 371 -24.18 -15.77 -19.59
C GLY A 371 -22.83 -15.62 -18.87
N LEU A 372 -22.20 -14.46 -18.97
CA LEU A 372 -20.91 -14.15 -18.34
C LEU A 372 -21.05 -13.97 -16.82
N LEU A 373 -22.07 -13.21 -16.37
CA LEU A 373 -22.37 -13.00 -14.94
C LEU A 373 -23.01 -14.21 -14.25
N GLN A 374 -23.18 -15.34 -14.93
CA GLN A 374 -23.42 -16.64 -14.30
C GLN A 374 -22.13 -17.21 -13.66
N TYR A 375 -20.96 -16.85 -14.19
CA TYR A 375 -19.67 -17.44 -13.82
C TYR A 375 -18.68 -16.44 -13.20
N ALA A 376 -18.87 -15.13 -13.41
CA ALA A 376 -18.09 -14.08 -12.77
C ALA A 376 -18.70 -13.62 -11.44
N ASP A 377 -17.87 -13.20 -10.49
CA ASP A 377 -18.28 -12.63 -9.20
C ASP A 377 -18.90 -11.22 -9.38
N TRP A 378 -18.39 -10.43 -10.33
CA TRP A 378 -18.95 -9.16 -10.82
C TRP A 378 -18.29 -8.75 -12.17
N THR A 379 -18.72 -7.61 -12.72
CA THR A 379 -18.08 -6.99 -13.90
C THR A 379 -17.69 -5.53 -13.62
N ASN A 380 -16.58 -5.08 -14.22
CA ASN A 380 -16.06 -3.72 -14.08
C ASN A 380 -16.45 -2.88 -15.32
N LEU A 381 -17.25 -1.82 -15.13
CA LEU A 381 -17.74 -0.99 -16.23
C LEU A 381 -16.78 0.17 -16.51
N MET A 382 -16.23 0.22 -17.71
CA MET A 382 -15.44 1.35 -18.21
C MET A 382 -16.35 2.54 -18.56
N SER A 383 -16.78 3.27 -17.53
CA SER A 383 -17.58 4.50 -17.62
C SER A 383 -16.74 5.76 -17.90
N TYR A 384 -15.68 5.57 -18.68
CA TYR A 384 -14.72 6.57 -19.16
C TYR A 384 -14.38 6.28 -20.62
N ASP A 385 -13.67 7.20 -21.28
CA ASP A 385 -13.36 7.17 -22.71
C ASP A 385 -14.57 7.01 -23.62
N LEU A 386 -15.66 7.69 -23.24
CA LEU A 386 -16.83 7.91 -24.09
C LEU A 386 -16.46 8.71 -25.36
N HIS A 387 -15.47 9.59 -25.23
CA HIS A 387 -15.07 10.57 -26.23
C HIS A 387 -13.55 10.78 -26.27
N GLY A 388 -13.03 11.04 -27.46
CA GLY A 388 -11.59 11.18 -27.71
C GLY A 388 -11.27 11.53 -29.16
N THR A 389 -9.99 11.57 -29.51
CA THR A 389 -9.51 11.98 -30.85
C THR A 389 -10.02 11.09 -31.98
N TRP A 390 -10.36 9.84 -31.68
CA TRP A 390 -11.00 8.89 -32.61
C TRP A 390 -12.37 9.35 -33.13
N ASP A 391 -13.03 10.31 -32.46
CA ASP A 391 -14.33 10.83 -32.89
C ASP A 391 -14.26 11.52 -34.26
N GLU A 392 -13.09 11.99 -34.69
CA GLU A 392 -12.83 12.50 -36.06
C GLU A 392 -13.26 11.51 -37.16
N HIS A 393 -13.21 10.20 -36.89
CA HIS A 393 -13.46 9.15 -37.87
C HIS A 393 -14.81 8.43 -37.67
N ASN A 394 -15.67 8.93 -36.78
CA ASN A 394 -17.02 8.40 -36.55
C ASN A 394 -18.10 9.49 -36.77
N PRO A 395 -19.41 9.19 -36.65
CA PRO A 395 -20.48 10.16 -36.93
C PRO A 395 -20.51 11.44 -36.10
N ILE A 396 -19.79 11.50 -34.96
CA ILE A 396 -19.59 12.72 -34.17
C ILE A 396 -18.69 13.71 -34.94
N GLY A 397 -17.62 13.20 -35.56
CA GLY A 397 -16.58 13.98 -36.21
C GLY A 397 -15.64 14.66 -35.21
N ALA A 398 -14.76 15.54 -35.72
CA ALA A 398 -13.73 16.22 -34.94
C ALA A 398 -14.30 17.31 -33.98
N ILE A 399 -15.04 16.87 -32.96
CA ILE A 399 -15.75 17.69 -31.98
C ILE A 399 -15.28 17.28 -30.58
N ALA A 400 -14.75 18.23 -29.81
CA ALA A 400 -14.28 17.99 -28.45
C ALA A 400 -15.46 17.77 -27.51
N GLN A 401 -15.45 16.65 -26.80
CA GLN A 401 -16.49 16.25 -25.86
C GLN A 401 -15.86 15.66 -24.59
N ALA A 402 -16.67 15.47 -23.55
CA ALA A 402 -16.18 15.00 -22.25
C ALA A 402 -16.00 13.47 -22.22
N HIS A 403 -14.79 12.99 -21.92
CA HIS A 403 -14.52 11.54 -21.91
C HIS A 403 -15.22 10.78 -20.78
N THR A 404 -15.68 11.49 -19.75
CA THR A 404 -16.63 11.00 -18.76
C THR A 404 -17.84 11.93 -18.73
N ASN A 405 -19.05 11.38 -18.84
CA ASN A 405 -20.29 12.15 -18.82
C ASN A 405 -21.41 11.36 -18.13
N LEU A 406 -21.92 11.87 -17.00
CA LEU A 406 -22.94 11.21 -16.19
C LEU A 406 -24.33 11.13 -16.86
N THR A 407 -24.62 11.89 -17.92
CA THR A 407 -25.85 11.66 -18.72
C THR A 407 -25.68 10.45 -19.62
N GLU A 408 -24.51 10.28 -20.22
CA GLU A 408 -24.17 9.16 -21.10
C GLU A 408 -23.88 7.86 -20.34
N ILE A 409 -23.24 7.92 -19.17
CA ILE A 409 -23.08 6.76 -18.27
C ILE A 409 -24.44 6.18 -17.85
N LYS A 410 -25.47 7.03 -17.71
CA LYS A 410 -26.87 6.57 -17.52
C LYS A 410 -27.43 5.89 -18.77
N LEU A 411 -27.10 6.34 -19.99
CA LEU A 411 -27.51 5.67 -21.23
C LEU A 411 -26.77 4.34 -21.45
N ALA A 412 -25.47 4.28 -21.15
CA ALA A 412 -24.67 3.05 -21.18
C ALA A 412 -25.25 1.99 -20.24
N THR A 413 -25.52 2.37 -18.99
CA THR A 413 -26.04 1.43 -17.97
C THR A 413 -27.48 0.97 -18.24
N GLN A 414 -28.28 1.71 -19.01
CA GLN A 414 -29.56 1.19 -19.54
C GLN A 414 -29.40 -0.08 -20.38
N LEU A 415 -28.27 -0.26 -21.09
CA LEU A 415 -27.99 -1.49 -21.86
C LEU A 415 -27.97 -2.73 -20.96
N LEU A 416 -27.37 -2.61 -19.77
CA LEU A 416 -27.27 -3.68 -18.78
C LEU A 416 -28.67 -4.04 -18.23
N TRP A 417 -29.51 -3.03 -17.99
CA TRP A 417 -30.88 -3.23 -17.48
C TRP A 417 -31.81 -3.89 -18.51
N ARG A 418 -31.61 -3.64 -19.82
CA ARG A 418 -32.36 -4.29 -20.92
C ARG A 418 -32.16 -5.82 -20.98
N VAL A 419 -31.02 -6.31 -20.48
CA VAL A 419 -30.72 -7.75 -20.36
C VAL A 419 -30.79 -8.26 -18.91
N GLY A 420 -31.38 -7.48 -18.00
CA GLY A 420 -31.69 -7.93 -16.63
C GLY A 420 -30.50 -7.99 -15.67
N VAL A 421 -29.36 -7.38 -16.01
CA VAL A 421 -28.22 -7.26 -15.09
C VAL A 421 -28.60 -6.39 -13.90
N ARG A 422 -28.37 -6.91 -12.69
CA ARG A 422 -28.70 -6.21 -11.44
C ARG A 422 -27.53 -5.32 -11.02
N PRO A 423 -27.76 -4.06 -10.59
CA PRO A 423 -26.70 -3.12 -10.21
C PRO A 423 -25.62 -3.67 -9.28
N GLU A 424 -25.94 -4.53 -8.31
CA GLU A 424 -24.94 -5.04 -7.36
C GLU A 424 -23.92 -6.02 -7.98
N GLN A 425 -24.15 -6.47 -9.23
CA GLN A 425 -23.20 -7.27 -10.02
C GLN A 425 -22.23 -6.41 -10.85
N VAL A 426 -22.35 -5.08 -10.79
CA VAL A 426 -21.57 -4.13 -11.60
C VAL A 426 -20.80 -3.17 -10.70
N VAL A 427 -19.55 -2.92 -11.04
CA VAL A 427 -18.66 -1.95 -10.39
C VAL A 427 -18.46 -0.78 -11.36
N LEU A 428 -18.66 0.46 -10.90
CA LEU A 428 -18.61 1.65 -11.76
C LEU A 428 -17.18 2.19 -11.87
N GLY A 429 -16.66 2.37 -13.09
CA GLY A 429 -15.31 2.87 -13.36
C GLY A 429 -15.18 4.39 -13.31
N TYR A 430 -14.08 4.87 -12.73
CA TYR A 430 -13.70 6.27 -12.58
C TYR A 430 -12.31 6.49 -13.16
N GLY A 431 -12.16 7.45 -14.08
CA GLY A 431 -10.88 7.80 -14.69
C GLY A 431 -10.09 8.78 -13.83
N PHE A 432 -8.86 8.45 -13.47
CA PHE A 432 -7.88 9.33 -12.81
C PHE A 432 -6.94 9.98 -13.86
N TYR A 433 -7.54 10.42 -14.96
CA TYR A 433 -6.91 11.06 -16.11
C TYR A 433 -7.94 11.90 -16.84
N GLY A 434 -7.57 12.51 -17.97
CA GLY A 434 -8.50 13.20 -18.86
C GLY A 434 -8.12 13.08 -20.32
N ARG A 435 -9.11 12.97 -21.23
CA ARG A 435 -8.88 13.11 -22.68
C ARG A 435 -8.91 14.58 -23.08
N ALA A 436 -7.99 14.93 -23.97
CA ALA A 436 -7.62 16.29 -24.28
C ALA A 436 -7.50 16.53 -25.79
N PHE A 437 -7.81 17.74 -26.23
CA PHE A 437 -7.92 18.12 -27.64
C PHE A 437 -7.15 19.42 -27.91
N GLU A 438 -6.54 19.53 -29.08
CA GLU A 438 -6.09 20.81 -29.63
C GLU A 438 -7.26 21.40 -30.45
N LEU A 439 -7.87 22.45 -29.92
CA LEU A 439 -9.03 23.13 -30.53
C LEU A 439 -8.64 23.79 -31.86
N ALA A 440 -9.47 23.60 -32.88
CA ALA A 440 -9.33 24.21 -34.19
C ALA A 440 -9.71 25.71 -34.16
N ASP A 441 -10.67 26.09 -33.32
CA ASP A 441 -11.04 27.48 -33.03
C ASP A 441 -10.70 27.83 -31.57
N PRO A 442 -9.63 28.62 -31.32
CA PRO A 442 -9.25 29.06 -29.98
C PRO A 442 -10.26 29.98 -29.28
N SER A 443 -11.33 30.41 -29.96
CA SER A 443 -12.43 31.17 -29.34
C SER A 443 -13.57 30.28 -28.82
N CYS A 444 -13.60 29.01 -29.21
CA CYS A 444 -14.60 28.03 -28.80
C CYS A 444 -14.00 27.08 -27.74
N THR A 445 -14.41 27.22 -26.48
CA THR A 445 -13.76 26.56 -25.32
C THR A 445 -14.65 25.58 -24.53
N THR A 446 -15.84 25.26 -25.04
CA THR A 446 -16.81 24.34 -24.41
C THR A 446 -16.77 22.94 -25.05
N PRO A 447 -17.40 21.93 -24.43
CA PRO A 447 -17.88 20.76 -25.17
C PRO A 447 -18.67 21.19 -26.42
N GLY A 448 -18.57 20.41 -27.50
CA GLY A 448 -19.15 20.75 -28.81
C GLY A 448 -18.27 21.59 -29.74
N CYS A 449 -17.11 22.06 -29.29
CA CYS A 449 -16.18 22.85 -30.11
C CYS A 449 -15.30 21.97 -31.03
N PRO A 450 -14.93 22.44 -32.24
CA PRO A 450 -14.15 21.64 -33.18
C PRO A 450 -12.67 21.48 -32.76
N PHE A 451 -12.11 20.29 -32.96
CA PHE A 451 -10.67 20.01 -32.74
C PHE A 451 -9.90 19.84 -34.05
N ALA A 452 -8.58 20.03 -33.97
CA ALA A 452 -7.60 19.79 -35.03
C ALA A 452 -6.67 18.59 -34.72
N GLY A 453 -6.77 18.02 -33.51
CA GLY A 453 -6.07 16.82 -33.08
C GLY A 453 -6.16 16.63 -31.56
N GLY A 454 -5.38 15.70 -31.02
CA GLY A 454 -5.18 15.58 -29.57
C GLY A 454 -4.34 16.73 -29.02
N ALA A 455 -4.54 17.09 -27.75
CA ALA A 455 -3.70 18.08 -27.08
C ALA A 455 -2.22 17.61 -27.00
N LYS A 456 -1.31 18.56 -26.82
CA LYS A 456 0.12 18.35 -26.70
C LYS A 456 0.45 17.34 -25.59
N LYS A 457 1.38 16.43 -25.89
CA LYS A 457 1.81 15.32 -25.01
C LYS A 457 2.17 15.81 -23.62
N GLY A 458 1.68 15.12 -22.59
CA GLY A 458 2.06 15.36 -21.19
C GLY A 458 3.55 15.05 -20.95
N PRO A 459 4.21 15.74 -19.99
CA PRO A 459 5.62 15.47 -19.67
C PRO A 459 5.87 14.04 -19.17
N CYS A 460 4.85 13.39 -18.60
CA CYS A 460 4.92 12.02 -18.09
C CYS A 460 4.04 11.05 -18.90
N SER A 461 2.82 11.44 -19.30
CA SER A 461 1.99 10.58 -20.17
C SER A 461 2.67 10.31 -21.51
N ASN A 462 3.41 11.31 -22.02
CA ASN A 462 4.10 11.29 -23.30
C ASN A 462 3.18 10.83 -24.46
N GLU A 463 1.87 11.05 -24.36
CA GLU A 463 0.89 10.68 -25.39
C GLU A 463 -0.11 11.81 -25.68
N ALA A 464 -0.53 11.92 -26.93
CA ALA A 464 -1.27 13.06 -27.45
C ALA A 464 -2.76 12.91 -27.13
N GLY A 465 -3.34 13.94 -26.55
CA GLY A 465 -4.74 13.94 -26.13
C GLY A 465 -5.08 13.07 -24.93
N ILE A 466 -4.09 12.73 -24.09
CA ILE A 466 -4.31 12.18 -22.75
C ILE A 466 -3.32 12.80 -21.74
N LEU A 467 -3.85 13.23 -20.59
CA LEU A 467 -3.06 13.68 -19.45
C LEU A 467 -3.51 12.94 -18.19
N MET A 468 -2.54 12.48 -17.40
CA MET A 468 -2.81 11.83 -16.11
C MET A 468 -3.24 12.87 -15.07
N TYR A 469 -4.03 12.49 -14.05
CA TYR A 469 -4.59 13.47 -13.10
C TYR A 469 -3.51 14.31 -12.42
N TYR A 470 -2.34 13.74 -12.08
CA TYR A 470 -1.20 14.52 -11.55
C TYR A 470 -0.67 15.59 -12.53
N GLU A 471 -0.75 15.38 -13.85
CA GLU A 471 -0.38 16.37 -14.87
C GLU A 471 -1.42 17.49 -14.96
N ILE A 472 -2.71 17.15 -14.78
CA ILE A 472 -3.81 18.13 -14.73
C ILE A 472 -3.66 19.01 -13.49
N GLN A 473 -3.36 18.42 -12.32
CA GLN A 473 -3.04 19.19 -11.12
C GLN A 473 -1.79 20.06 -11.30
N ALA A 474 -0.77 19.58 -12.04
CA ALA A 474 0.40 20.40 -12.40
C ALA A 474 0.04 21.60 -13.31
N ILE A 475 -0.89 21.44 -14.26
CA ILE A 475 -1.39 22.54 -15.10
C ILE A 475 -2.14 23.58 -14.24
N LEU A 476 -3.07 23.14 -13.38
CA LEU A 476 -3.82 24.03 -12.49
C LEU A 476 -2.89 24.79 -11.52
N LYS A 477 -1.88 24.10 -10.97
CA LYS A 477 -0.83 24.69 -10.12
C LYS A 477 0.08 25.68 -10.86
N LYS A 478 0.33 25.46 -12.17
CA LYS A 478 1.11 26.34 -13.05
C LYS A 478 0.35 27.61 -13.44
N TYR A 479 -0.98 27.51 -13.58
CA TYR A 479 -1.85 28.61 -13.99
C TYR A 479 -2.93 28.89 -12.92
N PRO A 480 -2.59 29.55 -11.79
CA PRO A 480 -3.52 29.70 -10.65
C PRO A 480 -4.79 30.54 -10.96
N ASP A 481 -4.77 31.34 -12.04
CA ASP A 481 -5.95 32.07 -12.53
C ASP A 481 -6.86 31.23 -13.44
N LEU A 482 -6.40 30.05 -13.89
CA LEU A 482 -7.18 29.12 -14.72
C LEU A 482 -8.19 28.38 -13.84
N LYS A 483 -9.47 28.73 -13.99
CA LYS A 483 -10.57 28.14 -13.23
C LYS A 483 -11.25 27.05 -14.06
N PRO A 484 -11.34 25.80 -13.55
CA PRO A 484 -12.16 24.76 -14.16
C PRO A 484 -13.61 25.21 -14.33
N VAL A 485 -14.15 25.00 -15.52
CA VAL A 485 -15.59 25.09 -15.76
C VAL A 485 -16.20 23.76 -15.34
N PHE A 486 -17.17 23.81 -14.44
CA PHE A 486 -17.87 22.63 -13.94
C PHE A 486 -19.21 22.47 -14.67
N ASP A 487 -19.32 21.43 -15.48
CA ASP A 487 -20.61 20.97 -15.96
C ASP A 487 -21.24 20.07 -14.89
N LYS A 488 -22.32 20.55 -14.29
CA LYS A 488 -23.03 19.91 -13.20
C LYS A 488 -24.01 18.81 -13.66
N GLU A 489 -24.44 18.83 -14.92
CA GLU A 489 -25.37 17.85 -15.48
C GLU A 489 -24.61 16.63 -16.02
N ALA A 490 -23.55 16.90 -16.79
CA ALA A 490 -22.57 15.89 -17.18
C ALA A 490 -21.69 15.41 -16.00
N ALA A 491 -21.65 16.18 -14.90
CA ALA A 491 -20.79 15.93 -13.75
C ALA A 491 -19.33 15.69 -14.16
N VAL A 492 -18.74 16.69 -14.81
CA VAL A 492 -17.36 16.69 -15.32
C VAL A 492 -16.80 18.11 -15.28
N LYS A 493 -15.47 18.25 -15.24
CA LYS A 493 -14.80 19.56 -15.33
C LYS A 493 -13.99 19.65 -16.62
N TYR A 494 -13.86 20.86 -17.13
CA TYR A 494 -12.98 21.15 -18.25
C TYR A 494 -12.23 22.48 -18.07
N ILE A 495 -11.06 22.56 -18.70
CA ILE A 495 -10.22 23.76 -18.77
C ILE A 495 -9.72 23.97 -20.19
N THR A 496 -9.38 25.21 -20.52
CA THR A 496 -8.61 25.55 -21.72
C THR A 496 -7.37 26.34 -21.33
N TRP A 497 -6.19 25.87 -21.73
CA TRP A 497 -4.89 26.50 -21.48
C TRP A 497 -4.11 26.70 -22.78
N ASP A 498 -3.01 27.44 -22.73
CA ASP A 498 -2.12 27.74 -23.86
C ASP A 498 -2.86 28.13 -25.17
N LYS A 499 -3.96 28.89 -25.00
CA LYS A 499 -4.94 29.37 -25.99
C LYS A 499 -5.89 28.32 -26.57
N ASN A 500 -5.41 27.13 -26.93
CA ASN A 500 -6.21 26.14 -27.67
C ASN A 500 -6.09 24.69 -27.16
N GLN A 501 -5.42 24.46 -26.04
CA GLN A 501 -5.35 23.13 -25.42
C GLN A 501 -6.54 22.96 -24.49
N TRP A 502 -7.36 21.94 -24.70
CA TRP A 502 -8.58 21.68 -23.94
C TRP A 502 -8.54 20.29 -23.33
N ILE A 503 -9.09 20.10 -22.13
CA ILE A 503 -9.21 18.78 -21.49
C ILE A 503 -10.49 18.69 -20.67
N SER A 504 -11.10 17.50 -20.69
CA SER A 504 -12.15 17.07 -19.76
C SER A 504 -11.59 16.09 -18.75
N TYR A 505 -11.98 16.21 -17.48
CA TYR A 505 -11.49 15.38 -16.38
C TYR A 505 -12.44 15.41 -15.18
N ASP A 506 -12.19 14.53 -14.20
CA ASP A 506 -12.93 14.43 -12.94
C ASP A 506 -12.13 14.95 -11.72
N ASP A 507 -12.83 15.45 -10.70
CA ASP A 507 -12.28 15.75 -9.37
C ASP A 507 -13.29 15.44 -8.24
N ALA A 508 -12.94 15.80 -7.00
CA ALA A 508 -13.77 15.59 -5.81
C ALA A 508 -15.24 16.09 -5.90
N GLU A 509 -15.55 17.07 -6.75
CA GLU A 509 -16.91 17.58 -6.93
C GLU A 509 -17.72 16.72 -7.91
N THR A 510 -17.06 16.23 -8.97
CA THR A 510 -17.68 15.43 -10.02
C THR A 510 -17.80 13.96 -9.61
N PHE A 511 -16.76 13.40 -8.99
CA PHE A 511 -16.78 12.08 -8.34
C PHE A 511 -17.92 11.99 -7.33
N LYS A 512 -18.12 13.02 -6.51
CA LYS A 512 -19.23 13.07 -5.53
C LYS A 512 -20.62 12.99 -6.16
N LEU A 513 -20.82 13.52 -7.37
CA LEU A 513 -22.08 13.37 -8.11
C LEU A 513 -22.23 11.98 -8.72
N LYS A 514 -21.16 11.46 -9.34
CA LYS A 514 -21.13 10.11 -9.93
C LYS A 514 -21.33 9.03 -8.87
N LEU A 515 -20.62 9.10 -7.75
CA LEU A 515 -20.74 8.20 -6.60
C LEU A 515 -22.09 8.32 -5.89
N LYS A 516 -22.67 9.53 -5.78
CA LYS A 516 -24.04 9.68 -5.28
C LYS A 516 -25.02 8.88 -6.16
N TRP A 517 -24.95 9.05 -7.47
CA TRP A 517 -25.83 8.32 -8.40
C TRP A 517 -25.57 6.81 -8.36
N ALA A 518 -24.31 6.37 -8.27
CA ALA A 518 -23.96 4.96 -8.12
C ALA A 518 -24.61 4.33 -6.88
N ASN A 519 -24.58 5.05 -5.75
CA ASN A 519 -25.26 4.65 -4.52
C ASN A 519 -26.79 4.70 -4.59
N GLU A 520 -27.37 5.61 -5.39
CA GLU A 520 -28.81 5.68 -5.63
C GLU A 520 -29.32 4.53 -6.52
N MET A 521 -28.51 4.02 -7.45
CA MET A 521 -28.82 2.85 -8.28
C MET A 521 -28.52 1.52 -7.57
N GLY A 522 -27.53 1.50 -6.67
CA GLY A 522 -27.10 0.30 -5.93
C GLY A 522 -25.99 -0.50 -6.62
N PHE A 523 -25.03 0.19 -7.25
CA PHE A 523 -23.84 -0.47 -7.79
C PHE A 523 -23.04 -1.17 -6.69
N GLY A 524 -22.44 -2.31 -7.03
CA GLY A 524 -21.69 -3.16 -6.09
C GLY A 524 -20.29 -2.63 -5.73
N GLY A 525 -19.87 -1.48 -6.25
CA GLY A 525 -18.58 -0.88 -5.96
C GLY A 525 -18.15 0.22 -6.92
N SER A 526 -16.93 0.70 -6.71
CA SER A 526 -16.21 1.66 -7.55
C SER A 526 -14.88 1.07 -8.02
N MET A 527 -14.50 1.31 -9.27
CA MET A 527 -13.25 0.89 -9.90
C MET A 527 -12.49 2.13 -10.39
N ILE A 528 -11.18 2.14 -10.28
CA ILE A 528 -10.31 3.28 -10.59
C ILE A 528 -9.34 2.88 -11.69
N TRP A 529 -9.38 3.60 -12.81
CA TRP A 529 -8.35 3.54 -13.86
C TRP A 529 -7.57 4.87 -13.90
N ALA A 530 -6.33 4.95 -13.45
CA ALA A 530 -5.56 3.98 -12.67
C ALA A 530 -5.10 4.60 -11.36
N VAL A 531 -4.89 3.80 -10.31
CA VAL A 531 -4.64 4.33 -8.96
C VAL A 531 -3.25 4.99 -8.83
N ASP A 532 -2.29 4.61 -9.67
CA ASP A 532 -0.97 5.25 -9.78
C ASP A 532 -0.97 6.56 -10.60
N THR A 533 -2.09 6.92 -11.24
CA THR A 533 -2.25 8.16 -12.04
C THR A 533 -2.79 9.36 -11.25
N ASP A 534 -3.06 9.18 -9.95
CA ASP A 534 -3.35 10.25 -8.98
C ASP A 534 -2.09 11.08 -8.64
N ASP A 535 -2.25 12.20 -7.92
CA ASP A 535 -1.14 13.02 -7.43
C ASP A 535 -0.47 12.48 -6.16
N ASP A 536 0.69 13.04 -5.80
CA ASP A 536 1.43 12.72 -4.56
C ASP A 536 0.70 13.12 -3.26
N LYS A 537 -0.59 13.47 -3.31
CA LYS A 537 -1.47 13.69 -2.15
C LYS A 537 -2.71 12.81 -2.20
N PHE A 538 -2.80 11.89 -3.17
CA PHE A 538 -3.98 11.08 -3.45
C PHE A 538 -5.26 11.92 -3.51
N SER A 539 -5.22 13.05 -4.23
CA SER A 539 -6.33 14.01 -4.20
C SER A 539 -7.53 13.62 -5.05
N ALA A 540 -7.36 12.80 -6.10
CA ALA A 540 -8.48 12.14 -6.79
C ALA A 540 -9.13 11.08 -5.91
N MET A 541 -8.32 10.20 -5.30
CA MET A 541 -8.76 9.16 -4.36
C MET A 541 -9.47 9.76 -3.14
N SER A 542 -8.90 10.80 -2.53
CA SER A 542 -9.55 11.55 -1.44
C SER A 542 -10.87 12.19 -1.88
N GLY A 543 -10.95 12.62 -3.14
CA GLY A 543 -12.16 13.15 -3.75
C GLY A 543 -13.26 12.11 -3.96
N LEU A 544 -12.88 10.88 -4.33
CA LEU A 544 -13.79 9.75 -4.48
C LEU A 544 -14.25 9.19 -3.12
N MET A 545 -13.32 8.98 -2.19
CA MET A 545 -13.61 8.44 -0.86
C MET A 545 -14.32 9.45 0.08
N GLY A 546 -14.19 10.74 -0.20
CA GLY A 546 -14.85 11.82 0.56
C GLY A 546 -14.17 12.20 1.89
N TYR A 547 -12.98 11.65 2.15
CA TYR A 547 -12.10 12.00 3.27
C TYR A 547 -10.64 12.10 2.78
N GLN A 548 -9.73 12.63 3.59
CA GLN A 548 -8.31 12.69 3.23
C GLN A 548 -7.66 11.32 3.37
N VAL A 549 -7.22 10.76 2.24
CA VAL A 549 -6.45 9.52 2.19
C VAL A 549 -5.01 9.83 2.54
N ALA A 550 -4.45 9.08 3.48
CA ALA A 550 -3.09 9.29 3.97
C ALA A 550 -2.07 8.54 3.10
N HIS A 551 -0.87 9.10 2.97
CA HIS A 551 0.26 8.32 2.50
C HIS A 551 0.60 7.22 3.50
N LEU A 552 0.80 6.02 2.97
CA LEU A 552 1.59 5.00 3.65
C LEU A 552 3.02 5.20 3.19
N ASP A 553 3.91 5.64 4.08
CA ASP A 553 5.34 5.50 3.84
C ASP A 553 5.68 4.00 4.00
N THR A 554 5.47 3.26 2.92
CA THR A 554 5.79 1.85 2.80
C THR A 554 7.30 1.67 2.68
N SER A 555 7.99 2.01 3.77
CA SER A 555 9.43 1.76 3.89
C SER A 555 9.69 0.28 3.61
N LYS A 556 10.74 -0.02 2.83
CA LYS A 556 11.06 -1.39 2.39
C LYS A 556 11.25 -2.37 3.56
N VAL A 557 11.45 -1.86 4.77
CA VAL A 557 11.58 -2.64 6.01
C VAL A 557 10.28 -3.37 6.37
N GLU A 558 9.10 -2.75 6.26
CA GLU A 558 7.82 -3.44 6.50
C GLU A 558 7.51 -4.47 5.39
N ALA A 559 7.85 -4.13 4.14
CA ALA A 559 7.78 -5.07 3.00
C ALA A 559 8.58 -6.35 3.27
N LEU A 560 9.79 -6.20 3.80
CA LEU A 560 10.70 -7.29 4.12
C LEU A 560 10.25 -8.07 5.36
N ALA A 561 9.89 -7.38 6.45
CA ALA A 561 9.43 -8.00 7.70
C ALA A 561 8.14 -8.84 7.54
N MET A 562 7.30 -8.51 6.55
CA MET A 562 6.09 -9.28 6.24
C MET A 562 6.27 -10.30 5.11
N THR A 563 7.48 -10.46 4.57
CA THR A 563 7.82 -11.64 3.74
C THR A 563 7.80 -12.91 4.59
N ASP A 564 8.35 -12.82 5.82
CA ASP A 564 8.38 -13.91 6.79
C ASP A 564 6.97 -14.40 7.18
N SER A 565 5.97 -13.51 7.27
CA SER A 565 4.60 -13.91 7.61
C SER A 565 3.92 -14.72 6.50
N ASN A 566 4.09 -14.34 5.23
CA ASN A 566 3.49 -15.07 4.11
C ASN A 566 4.21 -16.41 3.89
N VAL A 567 5.54 -16.45 4.02
CA VAL A 567 6.32 -17.69 3.97
C VAL A 567 5.93 -18.62 5.13
N ALA A 568 5.74 -18.11 6.34
CA ALA A 568 5.24 -18.90 7.47
C ALA A 568 3.80 -19.42 7.27
N GLU A 569 2.93 -18.67 6.59
CA GLU A 569 1.56 -19.13 6.30
C GLU A 569 1.51 -20.20 5.20
N THR A 570 2.39 -20.14 4.19
CA THR A 570 2.61 -21.23 3.23
C THR A 570 3.19 -22.47 3.92
N ILE A 571 4.24 -22.32 4.74
CA ILE A 571 4.86 -23.43 5.49
C ILE A 571 3.87 -24.11 6.46
N LYS A 572 2.91 -23.35 7.04
CA LYS A 572 1.78 -23.90 7.83
C LYS A 572 0.91 -24.84 7.00
N LEU A 573 0.62 -24.48 5.75
CA LEU A 573 -0.20 -25.22 4.80
C LEU A 573 0.52 -26.41 4.12
N GLU A 574 1.83 -26.58 4.32
CA GLU A 574 2.60 -27.68 3.71
C GLU A 574 3.02 -28.75 4.72
N ASN A 575 3.15 -28.40 6.00
CA ASN A 575 3.61 -29.29 7.07
C ASN A 575 2.48 -29.85 7.96
N GLY A 576 1.21 -29.74 7.56
CA GLY A 576 0.08 -30.24 8.34
C GLY A 576 -0.16 -29.48 9.64
N GLN A 577 0.04 -28.16 9.64
CA GLN A 577 -0.25 -27.34 10.80
C GLN A 577 -1.66 -26.78 10.76
N GLY A 578 -2.22 -26.50 11.93
CA GLY A 578 -3.67 -26.33 12.10
C GLY A 578 -4.45 -27.66 12.15
N CYS A 579 -3.80 -28.81 11.91
CA CYS A 579 -4.43 -30.12 12.06
C CYS A 579 -4.61 -30.53 13.53
N TYR A 580 -5.72 -31.21 13.87
CA TYR A 580 -6.04 -31.65 15.23
C TYR A 580 -7.01 -32.84 15.28
N VAL A 581 -7.05 -33.54 16.41
CA VAL A 581 -8.09 -34.54 16.70
C VAL A 581 -9.33 -33.80 17.20
N HIS A 582 -10.44 -33.83 16.46
CA HIS A 582 -11.67 -33.08 16.77
C HIS A 582 -12.50 -33.78 17.85
N LYS A 583 -11.98 -33.77 19.08
CA LYS A 583 -12.53 -34.49 20.25
C LYS A 583 -13.98 -34.16 20.57
N ASP A 584 -14.41 -32.93 20.29
CA ASP A 584 -15.77 -32.45 20.57
C ASP A 584 -16.84 -33.11 19.68
N PHE A 585 -16.44 -33.75 18.57
CA PHE A 585 -17.33 -34.60 17.75
C PHE A 585 -17.79 -35.86 18.49
N GLY A 586 -16.99 -36.33 19.46
CA GLY A 586 -17.19 -37.62 20.11
C GLY A 586 -16.84 -38.83 19.22
N CYS A 587 -17.09 -40.03 19.76
CA CYS A 587 -16.91 -41.29 19.03
C CYS A 587 -18.09 -41.53 18.08
N ALA A 588 -17.82 -41.78 16.80
CA ALA A 588 -18.83 -42.02 15.77
C ALA A 588 -18.42 -43.13 14.79
N GLU A 589 -19.37 -43.58 13.95
CA GLU A 589 -19.11 -44.47 12.81
C GLU A 589 -18.39 -43.71 11.67
N LEU A 590 -17.58 -44.40 10.87
CA LEU A 590 -16.82 -43.80 9.75
C LEU A 590 -17.68 -43.06 8.70
N VAL A 591 -18.95 -43.44 8.54
CA VAL A 591 -19.88 -42.77 7.60
C VAL A 591 -20.44 -41.45 8.12
N ASP A 592 -20.37 -41.22 9.44
CA ASP A 592 -20.94 -40.04 10.09
C ASP A 592 -19.87 -38.99 10.45
N MET A 593 -18.60 -39.40 10.62
CA MET A 593 -17.46 -38.51 10.93
C MET A 593 -17.33 -37.35 9.94
N LYS A 594 -17.30 -36.12 10.47
CA LYS A 594 -17.17 -34.88 9.68
C LYS A 594 -16.27 -33.88 10.40
N CYS A 595 -15.52 -33.10 9.61
CA CYS A 595 -14.78 -31.95 10.09
C CYS A 595 -15.59 -30.66 9.94
N PRO A 596 -15.24 -29.59 10.68
CA PRO A 596 -15.79 -28.25 10.47
C PRO A 596 -15.65 -27.72 9.04
N LYS A 597 -16.46 -26.71 8.70
CA LYS A 597 -16.46 -26.11 7.36
C LYS A 597 -15.16 -25.33 7.12
N GLY A 598 -14.37 -25.78 6.13
CA GLY A 598 -13.03 -25.26 5.85
C GLY A 598 -11.90 -26.24 6.23
N GLU A 599 -12.27 -27.43 6.72
CA GLU A 599 -11.35 -28.50 7.09
C GLU A 599 -11.73 -29.82 6.37
N GLU A 600 -10.73 -30.65 6.07
CA GLU A 600 -10.90 -32.01 5.56
C GLU A 600 -10.39 -33.07 6.56
N MET A 601 -10.99 -34.27 6.53
CA MET A 601 -10.60 -35.37 7.42
C MET A 601 -9.44 -36.16 6.80
N VAL A 602 -8.25 -36.04 7.37
CA VAL A 602 -7.04 -36.75 6.88
C VAL A 602 -6.87 -38.13 7.52
N ALA A 603 -7.46 -38.35 8.70
CA ALA A 603 -7.42 -39.61 9.43
C ALA A 603 -8.55 -39.69 10.46
N TYR A 604 -8.60 -40.78 11.22
CA TYR A 604 -9.35 -40.88 12.47
C TYR A 604 -8.50 -41.51 13.60
N ASP A 605 -8.93 -41.33 14.84
CA ASP A 605 -8.31 -41.89 16.05
C ASP A 605 -9.33 -42.70 16.90
N ARG A 606 -9.03 -43.98 17.17
CA ARG A 606 -9.85 -44.85 18.03
C ARG A 606 -9.69 -44.59 19.52
N ASN A 607 -8.67 -43.85 19.96
CA ASN A 607 -8.43 -43.59 21.37
C ASN A 607 -9.60 -42.85 22.06
N GLY A 608 -10.36 -42.03 21.32
CA GLY A 608 -11.60 -41.42 21.80
C GLY A 608 -12.81 -42.36 21.92
N CYS A 609 -12.75 -43.55 21.30
CA CYS A 609 -13.75 -44.61 21.43
C CYS A 609 -13.38 -45.69 22.45
N GLY A 610 -12.08 -45.87 22.73
CA GLY A 610 -11.58 -46.87 23.68
C GLY A 610 -11.78 -48.34 23.27
N SER A 611 -11.99 -48.60 21.97
CA SER A 611 -12.35 -49.92 21.41
C SER A 611 -11.34 -50.41 20.38
N GLU A 612 -11.24 -51.74 20.22
CA GLU A 612 -10.51 -52.38 19.10
C GLU A 612 -11.27 -52.29 17.76
N ASP A 613 -12.56 -51.92 17.80
CA ASP A 613 -13.43 -51.72 16.64
C ASP A 613 -12.85 -50.70 15.65
N ASP A 614 -12.68 -51.10 14.39
CA ASP A 614 -12.12 -50.31 13.30
C ASP A 614 -13.18 -49.54 12.48
N THR A 615 -14.46 -49.76 12.75
CA THR A 615 -15.57 -49.00 12.13
C THR A 615 -15.85 -47.66 12.80
N LYS A 616 -15.18 -47.37 13.94
CA LYS A 616 -15.43 -46.20 14.79
C LYS A 616 -14.17 -45.39 15.10
N GLY A 617 -14.37 -44.14 15.49
CA GLY A 617 -13.27 -43.23 15.84
C GLY A 617 -13.73 -41.80 16.12
N VAL A 618 -12.74 -40.92 16.28
CA VAL A 618 -12.87 -39.46 16.29
C VAL A 618 -12.12 -38.92 15.06
N PRO A 619 -12.68 -38.00 14.26
CA PRO A 619 -11.99 -37.47 13.08
C PRO A 619 -10.72 -36.67 13.46
N VAL A 620 -9.69 -36.82 12.64
CA VAL A 620 -8.51 -35.94 12.61
C VAL A 620 -8.68 -34.99 11.44
N CYS A 621 -8.85 -33.72 11.75
CA CYS A 621 -9.18 -32.66 10.82
C CYS A 621 -7.95 -31.80 10.53
N CYS A 622 -7.86 -31.32 9.29
CA CYS A 622 -6.83 -30.39 8.81
C CYS A 622 -7.52 -29.28 8.00
N PRO A 623 -7.04 -28.02 8.01
CA PRO A 623 -7.51 -27.00 7.07
C PRO A 623 -7.44 -27.53 5.62
N THR A 624 -8.46 -27.26 4.80
CA THR A 624 -8.54 -27.83 3.44
C THR A 624 -7.32 -27.42 2.60
N GLY A 625 -6.59 -28.41 2.09
CA GLY A 625 -5.34 -28.22 1.35
C GLY A 625 -4.06 -28.09 2.20
N SER A 626 -4.11 -28.21 3.54
CA SER A 626 -2.94 -28.00 4.42
C SER A 626 -1.99 -29.21 4.55
N THR A 627 -2.19 -30.26 3.76
CA THR A 627 -1.44 -31.53 3.79
C THR A 627 -1.48 -32.21 2.44
N SER A 628 -0.45 -32.98 2.10
CA SER A 628 -0.58 -34.02 1.08
C SER A 628 -1.65 -35.04 1.48
N LYS A 629 -2.32 -35.68 0.51
CA LYS A 629 -3.36 -36.70 0.77
C LYS A 629 -2.81 -38.05 1.27
N LYS A 630 -1.65 -38.04 1.94
CA LYS A 630 -0.87 -39.19 2.39
C LYS A 630 -0.42 -38.99 3.83
N CYS A 631 -1.35 -39.13 4.77
CA CYS A 631 -1.05 -39.27 6.18
C CYS A 631 -1.03 -40.77 6.56
N ILE A 632 -0.12 -41.18 7.44
CA ILE A 632 0.10 -42.58 7.85
C ILE A 632 0.32 -42.67 9.36
N TRP A 633 -0.33 -43.64 10.02
CA TRP A 633 -0.13 -43.91 11.46
C TRP A 633 1.13 -44.77 11.69
N ARG A 634 2.27 -44.11 11.93
CA ARG A 634 3.58 -44.73 12.25
C ARG A 634 3.60 -45.37 13.65
N GLY A 635 4.46 -46.37 13.81
CA GLY A 635 4.69 -47.10 15.07
C GLY A 635 3.96 -48.44 15.19
N THR A 636 3.53 -49.02 14.07
CA THR A 636 3.08 -50.42 13.95
C THR A 636 4.28 -51.37 13.75
N PRO A 637 4.11 -52.70 13.83
CA PRO A 637 5.19 -53.65 13.53
C PRO A 637 5.74 -53.55 12.10
N ASP A 638 4.92 -53.10 11.15
CA ASP A 638 5.32 -52.92 9.75
C ASP A 638 6.28 -51.72 9.55
N ASP A 639 6.30 -50.77 10.49
CA ASP A 639 7.30 -49.67 10.61
C ASP A 639 8.33 -49.93 11.74
N GLY A 640 8.53 -51.20 12.15
CA GLY A 640 9.55 -51.57 13.15
C GLY A 640 9.16 -51.41 14.62
N GLY A 641 7.86 -51.27 14.94
CA GLY A 641 7.36 -51.43 16.30
C GLY A 641 7.40 -52.89 16.79
N ILE A 642 7.31 -53.11 18.11
CA ILE A 642 7.27 -54.45 18.70
C ILE A 642 5.86 -54.70 19.27
N TRP A 643 5.44 -55.97 19.37
CA TRP A 643 4.12 -56.34 19.91
C TRP A 643 3.90 -55.75 21.32
N GLY A 644 3.02 -54.73 21.39
CA GLY A 644 2.70 -54.00 22.62
C GLY A 644 3.60 -52.80 22.93
N ASP A 645 4.74 -52.62 22.26
CA ASP A 645 5.67 -51.50 22.44
C ASP A 645 5.78 -50.69 21.13
N CYS A 646 4.99 -49.63 21.03
CA CYS A 646 4.81 -48.84 19.81
C CYS A 646 5.89 -47.76 19.68
N ASN A 647 6.63 -47.79 18.56
CA ASN A 647 7.68 -46.83 18.22
C ASN A 647 7.17 -45.74 17.26
N GLY A 648 6.33 -44.83 17.74
CA GLY A 648 5.75 -43.75 16.94
C GLY A 648 6.76 -42.64 16.61
N GLN A 649 7.39 -42.74 15.44
CA GLN A 649 8.31 -41.76 14.87
C GLN A 649 8.01 -41.54 13.37
N CYS A 650 8.04 -40.29 12.91
CA CYS A 650 7.92 -39.96 11.49
C CYS A 650 9.21 -40.26 10.71
N HIS A 651 9.12 -40.35 9.38
CA HIS A 651 10.28 -40.48 8.51
C HIS A 651 10.84 -39.12 8.05
N ALA A 652 12.00 -39.12 7.37
CA ALA A 652 12.54 -37.91 6.78
C ALA A 652 11.62 -37.41 5.65
N GLY A 653 11.24 -36.14 5.69
CA GLY A 653 10.21 -35.56 4.82
C GLY A 653 8.77 -35.71 5.31
N GLU A 654 8.56 -36.24 6.52
CA GLU A 654 7.25 -36.31 7.15
C GLU A 654 7.17 -35.39 8.37
N SER A 655 6.02 -34.72 8.51
CA SER A 655 5.70 -33.86 9.66
C SER A 655 4.63 -34.50 10.54
N LYS A 656 4.80 -34.38 11.88
CA LYS A 656 3.92 -35.01 12.87
C LYS A 656 2.66 -34.18 13.10
N VAL A 657 1.51 -34.76 12.77
CA VAL A 657 0.18 -34.15 12.92
C VAL A 657 -0.51 -34.56 14.22
N ALA A 658 -0.47 -35.85 14.60
CA ALA A 658 -1.18 -36.34 15.78
C ALA A 658 -0.41 -37.44 16.54
N GLY A 659 -0.91 -37.81 17.72
CA GLY A 659 -0.39 -38.92 18.53
C GLY A 659 -1.53 -39.65 19.24
N SER A 660 -1.45 -40.98 19.32
CA SER A 660 -2.49 -41.82 19.89
C SER A 660 -1.94 -43.12 20.49
N SER A 661 -2.63 -43.69 21.48
CA SER A 661 -2.33 -45.04 22.00
C SER A 661 -2.99 -46.16 21.17
N TRP A 662 -3.83 -45.83 20.19
CA TRP A 662 -4.56 -46.79 19.34
C TRP A 662 -4.35 -46.52 17.84
N GLY A 663 -4.34 -45.25 17.42
CA GLY A 663 -4.41 -44.85 16.02
C GLY A 663 -5.74 -45.21 15.35
N GLY A 664 -5.80 -45.08 14.03
CA GLY A 664 -6.99 -45.33 13.22
C GLY A 664 -6.60 -45.50 11.76
N GLY A 665 -7.46 -45.06 10.86
CA GLY A 665 -7.23 -45.17 9.42
C GLY A 665 -6.66 -43.88 8.84
N ALA A 666 -5.44 -44.00 8.32
CA ALA A 666 -4.93 -43.26 7.17
C ALA A 666 -3.90 -44.20 6.52
N SER A 667 -4.19 -44.65 5.29
CA SER A 667 -3.60 -45.84 4.64
C SER A 667 -3.39 -47.06 5.56
N ALA A 668 -4.49 -47.77 5.88
CA ALA A 668 -4.42 -49.06 6.55
C ALA A 668 -4.28 -50.21 5.53
N ASP A 669 -3.04 -50.56 5.17
CA ASP A 669 -2.70 -51.86 4.51
C ASP A 669 -1.71 -52.67 5.37
N THR A 670 -1.74 -52.43 6.68
CA THR A 670 -1.02 -53.20 7.71
C THR A 670 -1.77 -54.51 7.97
N LYS A 671 -1.14 -55.67 7.77
CA LYS A 671 -1.76 -57.02 7.83
C LYS A 671 -2.27 -57.47 9.21
N TRP A 672 -2.28 -56.58 10.21
CA TRP A 672 -2.37 -56.94 11.62
C TRP A 672 -3.43 -56.10 12.35
N PRO A 673 -4.27 -56.71 13.21
CA PRO A 673 -5.32 -55.99 13.92
C PRO A 673 -4.71 -54.95 14.87
N GLN A 674 -5.10 -53.69 14.68
CA GLN A 674 -4.45 -52.54 15.31
C GLN A 674 -4.89 -52.34 16.78
N LYS A 675 -4.37 -53.20 17.66
CA LYS A 675 -4.56 -53.11 19.11
C LYS A 675 -3.86 -51.88 19.73
N LYS A 676 -4.27 -51.56 20.96
CA LYS A 676 -3.69 -50.52 21.81
C LYS A 676 -2.21 -50.80 22.16
N CYS A 677 -1.40 -49.75 22.17
CA CYS A 677 -0.04 -49.76 22.70
C CYS A 677 -0.05 -49.96 24.23
N ALA A 678 0.70 -50.95 24.73
CA ALA A 678 0.89 -51.18 26.16
C ALA A 678 2.08 -50.35 26.72
N ARG A 679 3.05 -50.04 25.86
CA ARG A 679 4.15 -49.09 26.04
C ARG A 679 4.34 -48.28 24.76
N GLY A 680 4.90 -47.08 24.88
CA GLY A 680 5.07 -46.17 23.74
C GLY A 680 3.72 -45.64 23.21
N GLY A 681 3.70 -45.29 21.93
CA GLY A 681 2.50 -44.77 21.25
C GLY A 681 2.69 -44.70 19.73
N LYS A 682 1.60 -44.45 19.00
CA LYS A 682 1.61 -44.20 17.55
C LYS A 682 1.57 -42.70 17.26
N VAL A 683 2.06 -42.30 16.09
CA VAL A 683 1.98 -40.91 15.60
C VAL A 683 1.41 -40.89 14.18
N LEU A 684 0.63 -39.86 13.86
CA LEU A 684 0.17 -39.61 12.50
C LEU A 684 1.17 -38.66 11.83
N CYS A 685 1.75 -39.10 10.73
CA CYS A 685 2.77 -38.39 9.97
C CYS A 685 2.28 -38.18 8.53
N CYS A 686 2.51 -37.01 7.95
CA CYS A 686 2.10 -36.71 6.57
C CYS A 686 3.31 -36.26 5.74
N GLU A 687 3.39 -36.69 4.48
CA GLU A 687 4.46 -36.31 3.53
C GLU A 687 4.36 -34.80 3.20
N ALA A 688 5.44 -34.04 3.36
CA ALA A 688 5.53 -32.64 2.92
C ALA A 688 5.81 -32.61 1.40
N ASN A 689 5.04 -31.80 0.64
CA ASN A 689 5.00 -31.90 -0.83
C ASN A 689 6.38 -31.70 -1.49
N ASP A 690 7.10 -30.66 -1.10
CA ASP A 690 8.31 -30.20 -1.79
C ASP A 690 9.61 -30.62 -1.06
N TRP A 691 9.50 -31.62 -0.17
CA TRP A 691 10.59 -32.11 0.68
C TRP A 691 11.88 -32.44 -0.09
N LYS A 692 11.76 -33.05 -1.28
CA LYS A 692 12.92 -33.53 -2.05
C LYS A 692 13.77 -32.38 -2.58
N ASP A 693 13.15 -31.24 -2.84
CA ASP A 693 13.81 -30.08 -3.43
C ASP A 693 14.50 -29.25 -2.34
N ILE A 694 13.94 -29.23 -1.13
CA ILE A 694 14.53 -28.65 0.10
C ILE A 694 15.87 -29.30 0.47
N ILE A 695 16.04 -30.61 0.23
CA ILE A 695 17.29 -31.35 0.53
C ILE A 695 18.12 -31.73 -0.70
N ASP A 696 17.87 -31.14 -1.88
CA ASP A 696 18.78 -31.42 -3.01
C ASP A 696 20.21 -30.92 -2.70
N GLY A 697 21.20 -31.71 -3.11
CA GLY A 697 22.61 -31.52 -2.74
C GLY A 697 22.98 -31.74 -1.26
N CYS A 698 22.03 -31.97 -0.34
CA CYS A 698 22.34 -32.27 1.07
C CYS A 698 22.98 -33.66 1.25
N SER A 699 24.07 -33.76 2.01
CA SER A 699 24.75 -35.03 2.27
C SER A 699 25.55 -35.07 3.58
N TRP A 700 25.83 -36.27 4.09
CA TRP A 700 26.71 -36.47 5.25
C TRP A 700 28.17 -36.63 4.82
N THR A 701 29.10 -35.94 5.49
CA THR A 701 30.55 -36.09 5.25
C THR A 701 31.03 -37.52 5.54
N SER A 702 32.08 -37.98 4.85
CA SER A 702 32.62 -39.33 5.04
C SER A 702 33.36 -39.49 6.38
N CYS A 703 33.46 -40.72 6.89
CA CYS A 703 34.24 -41.03 8.11
C CYS A 703 35.77 -40.83 7.97
N LEU A 704 36.27 -40.43 6.80
CA LEU A 704 37.71 -40.24 6.49
C LEU A 704 38.05 -38.84 5.97
N SER A 705 37.05 -37.96 5.79
CA SER A 705 37.21 -36.56 5.40
C SER A 705 37.20 -35.64 6.63
N SER A 706 37.45 -34.33 6.44
CA SER A 706 37.23 -33.36 7.51
C SER A 706 35.75 -33.28 7.91
N THR A 707 35.50 -32.68 9.07
CA THR A 707 34.17 -32.31 9.57
C THR A 707 33.68 -30.96 9.00
N GLU A 708 34.35 -30.45 7.97
CA GLU A 708 34.02 -29.20 7.28
C GLU A 708 33.26 -29.51 5.98
N CYS A 709 32.30 -28.67 5.64
CA CYS A 709 31.55 -28.80 4.39
C CYS A 709 32.31 -28.18 3.21
N GLY A 710 31.82 -28.39 1.98
CA GLY A 710 32.30 -27.64 0.82
C GLY A 710 32.13 -26.12 1.03
N ARG A 711 32.93 -25.30 0.34
CA ARG A 711 32.88 -23.82 0.47
C ARG A 711 31.48 -23.25 0.30
N ASP A 712 30.75 -23.83 -0.63
CA ASP A 712 29.44 -23.40 -1.10
C ASP A 712 28.29 -24.15 -0.37
N GLN A 713 28.62 -24.81 0.75
CA GLN A 713 27.69 -25.51 1.62
C GLN A 713 27.78 -24.98 3.07
N ILE A 714 26.68 -25.09 3.81
CA ILE A 714 26.60 -24.87 5.25
C ILE A 714 26.54 -26.21 6.00
N LYS A 715 27.14 -26.26 7.19
CA LYS A 715 26.90 -27.37 8.13
C LYS A 715 25.61 -27.12 8.88
N VAL A 716 24.56 -27.85 8.53
CA VAL A 716 23.26 -27.76 9.21
C VAL A 716 23.21 -28.66 10.45
N ALA A 717 23.93 -29.80 10.48
CA ALA A 717 23.90 -30.71 11.62
C ALA A 717 25.20 -31.52 11.82
N THR A 718 25.26 -32.24 12.95
CA THR A 718 26.38 -33.11 13.38
C THR A 718 25.80 -34.42 13.92
N ARG A 719 26.42 -35.58 13.66
CA ARG A 719 26.10 -36.87 14.32
C ARG A 719 27.34 -37.62 14.82
N LYS A 720 27.16 -38.42 15.87
CA LYS A 720 28.23 -39.18 16.57
C LYS A 720 27.89 -40.66 16.66
N GLY A 721 28.92 -41.50 16.63
CA GLY A 721 28.81 -42.97 16.74
C GLY A 721 28.51 -43.71 15.43
N SER A 722 28.33 -43.00 14.32
CA SER A 722 28.18 -43.59 12.98
C SER A 722 29.51 -44.04 12.36
N CYS A 723 30.65 -43.64 12.92
CA CYS A 723 31.99 -43.91 12.41
C CYS A 723 32.89 -44.61 13.46
N PRO A 724 33.88 -45.42 13.02
CA PRO A 724 34.92 -45.95 13.89
C PRO A 724 35.74 -44.85 14.59
N MET A 725 36.47 -45.23 15.65
CA MET A 725 37.43 -44.37 16.37
C MET A 725 36.87 -43.05 16.92
N SER A 726 35.56 -43.02 17.20
CA SER A 726 34.84 -41.86 17.76
C SER A 726 34.73 -40.63 16.86
N ALA A 727 34.94 -40.77 15.54
CA ALA A 727 34.83 -39.67 14.59
C ALA A 727 33.39 -39.11 14.47
N GLU A 728 33.30 -37.81 14.16
CA GLU A 728 32.06 -37.06 13.97
C GLU A 728 31.76 -36.93 12.46
N GLN A 729 30.48 -37.00 12.07
CA GLN A 729 30.04 -36.63 10.70
C GLN A 729 29.24 -35.34 10.74
N SER A 730 29.32 -34.56 9.66
CA SER A 730 28.59 -33.31 9.46
C SER A 730 27.56 -33.49 8.35
N TYR A 731 26.35 -32.94 8.53
CA TYR A 731 25.34 -32.85 7.47
C TYR A 731 25.52 -31.51 6.79
N CYS A 732 25.85 -31.56 5.51
CA CYS A 732 26.25 -30.44 4.67
C CYS A 732 25.23 -30.24 3.57
N CYS A 733 24.67 -29.05 3.49
CA CYS A 733 23.65 -28.66 2.50
C CYS A 733 24.12 -27.41 1.73
N PRO A 734 23.73 -27.24 0.46
CA PRO A 734 23.88 -25.96 -0.24
C PRO A 734 23.31 -24.79 0.59
N ARG A 735 23.95 -23.61 0.51
CA ARG A 735 23.63 -22.47 1.41
C ARG A 735 22.19 -21.94 1.28
N ASP A 736 21.59 -22.21 0.13
CA ASP A 736 20.28 -21.82 -0.37
C ASP A 736 19.15 -22.84 -0.05
N THR A 737 19.47 -24.03 0.48
CA THR A 737 18.47 -25.05 0.93
C THR A 737 17.49 -24.57 2.00
N GLY A 738 17.78 -23.45 2.67
CA GLY A 738 16.88 -22.84 3.64
C GLY A 738 16.76 -23.55 4.98
N LEU A 739 17.46 -24.65 5.20
CA LEU A 739 17.44 -25.40 6.45
C LEU A 739 18.21 -24.66 7.55
N TYR A 740 17.51 -24.22 8.60
CA TYR A 740 18.09 -23.50 9.74
C TYR A 740 17.59 -24.04 11.10
N GLU A 741 18.28 -23.64 12.18
CA GLU A 741 18.01 -24.08 13.58
C GLU A 741 17.82 -25.60 13.78
N CYS A 742 18.51 -26.38 12.97
CA CYS A 742 18.49 -27.85 13.00
C CYS A 742 18.96 -28.41 14.36
N LYS A 743 18.09 -29.19 15.02
CA LYS A 743 18.30 -29.73 16.37
C LYS A 743 17.79 -31.17 16.49
N TRP A 744 18.51 -31.99 17.27
CA TRP A 744 18.12 -33.39 17.51
C TRP A 744 17.05 -33.47 18.62
N ARG A 745 15.85 -33.97 18.29
CA ARG A 745 14.78 -34.31 19.24
C ARG A 745 14.89 -35.79 19.63
N GLY A 746 14.76 -36.12 20.92
CA GLY A 746 14.83 -37.50 21.43
C GLY A 746 15.70 -37.65 22.68
N SER A 747 15.03 -37.78 23.82
CA SER A 747 15.60 -37.90 25.16
C SER A 747 15.97 -39.35 25.49
N ALA A 748 17.27 -39.65 25.48
CA ALA A 748 17.79 -40.94 25.92
C ALA A 748 17.46 -41.21 27.41
N PRO A 749 17.22 -42.47 27.82
CA PRO A 749 17.45 -43.71 27.06
C PRO A 749 16.31 -44.17 26.16
N ASP A 750 15.09 -43.61 26.26
CA ASP A 750 13.89 -44.20 25.63
C ASP A 750 13.37 -43.44 24.39
N CYS A 751 13.72 -42.16 24.21
CA CYS A 751 13.47 -41.38 22.99
C CYS A 751 12.01 -41.33 22.48
N VAL A 752 11.01 -41.50 23.35
CA VAL A 752 9.56 -41.37 23.04
C VAL A 752 9.14 -40.01 22.47
N ASP A 753 9.98 -39.00 22.70
CA ASP A 753 9.86 -37.60 22.30
C ASP A 753 10.61 -37.28 20.99
N ALA A 754 11.15 -38.28 20.29
CA ALA A 754 11.94 -38.11 19.07
C ALA A 754 11.08 -37.83 17.82
N ASN A 755 10.29 -36.75 17.88
CA ASN A 755 9.53 -36.20 16.76
C ASN A 755 9.70 -34.68 16.76
N CYS A 756 9.57 -34.06 15.59
CA CYS A 756 9.70 -32.61 15.42
C CYS A 756 8.51 -31.83 16.00
N LYS A 757 8.73 -30.57 16.37
CA LYS A 757 7.71 -29.70 17.00
C LYS A 757 7.09 -28.72 16.02
N SER A 758 5.77 -28.55 16.13
CA SER A 758 5.05 -27.39 15.57
C SER A 758 5.21 -26.14 16.45
N THR A 759 5.24 -26.29 17.77
CA THR A 759 5.33 -25.18 18.74
C THR A 759 6.36 -25.42 19.86
N GLU A 760 6.97 -24.34 20.35
CA GLU A 760 7.88 -24.34 21.49
C GLU A 760 7.61 -23.07 22.32
N ASP A 761 7.42 -23.23 23.64
CA ASP A 761 7.09 -22.16 24.61
C ASP A 761 5.93 -21.22 24.21
N GLY A 762 4.91 -21.78 23.53
CA GLY A 762 3.71 -21.04 23.11
C GLY A 762 3.90 -20.20 21.83
N LYS A 763 5.05 -20.33 21.15
CA LYS A 763 5.29 -19.79 19.81
C LYS A 763 5.26 -20.93 18.78
N ASP A 764 4.81 -20.64 17.57
CA ASP A 764 4.95 -21.56 16.43
C ASP A 764 6.42 -21.55 15.96
N ILE A 765 7.01 -22.73 15.67
CA ILE A 765 8.44 -22.88 15.29
C ILE A 765 8.71 -23.90 14.15
N PHE A 766 7.68 -24.39 13.46
CA PHE A 766 7.74 -25.03 12.14
C PHE A 766 8.93 -25.98 11.85
N GLU A 767 9.04 -27.10 12.56
CA GLU A 767 10.09 -28.10 12.28
C GLU A 767 9.64 -29.22 11.33
N VAL A 768 10.42 -29.47 10.27
CA VAL A 768 10.36 -30.68 9.43
C VAL A 768 11.44 -31.69 9.86
N GLN A 769 11.16 -32.99 9.75
CA GLN A 769 12.16 -34.03 10.05
C GLN A 769 13.05 -34.31 8.83
N VAL A 770 14.37 -34.20 8.99
CA VAL A 770 15.34 -34.31 7.88
C VAL A 770 16.18 -35.59 7.89
N ASP A 771 16.44 -36.18 9.06
CA ASP A 771 17.16 -37.46 9.23
C ASP A 771 16.80 -38.10 10.60
N ALA A 772 17.22 -39.34 10.85
CA ALA A 772 17.09 -40.00 12.15
C ALA A 772 18.30 -40.88 12.51
N HIS A 773 18.87 -40.69 13.71
CA HIS A 773 20.07 -41.41 14.17
C HIS A 773 20.01 -41.82 15.65
N ALA A 774 20.49 -43.02 15.99
CA ALA A 774 20.38 -43.60 17.33
C ALA A 774 20.99 -42.75 18.46
N GLY A 775 22.12 -42.09 18.20
CA GLY A 775 22.75 -41.15 19.16
C GLY A 775 22.47 -39.67 18.88
N GLY A 776 21.98 -39.31 17.70
CA GLY A 776 22.04 -37.93 17.18
C GLY A 776 23.45 -37.35 17.25
N SER A 777 23.60 -36.14 17.77
CA SER A 777 24.87 -35.46 18.06
C SER A 777 25.59 -35.93 19.35
N SER A 778 25.10 -37.00 20.00
CA SER A 778 25.54 -37.44 21.33
C SER A 778 25.91 -38.93 21.39
N TRP A 779 26.70 -39.32 22.39
CA TRP A 779 27.02 -40.73 22.67
C TRP A 779 25.90 -41.50 23.39
N ASN A 780 24.88 -40.79 23.89
CA ASN A 780 23.75 -41.40 24.59
C ASN A 780 22.73 -41.92 23.58
N LEU A 781 22.86 -43.21 23.24
CA LEU A 781 21.98 -43.93 22.33
C LEU A 781 20.55 -44.07 22.88
N CYS A 782 19.58 -44.11 21.98
CA CYS A 782 18.23 -44.59 22.25
C CYS A 782 18.21 -46.13 22.39
N SER A 783 17.26 -46.64 23.19
CA SER A 783 16.96 -48.06 23.38
C SER A 783 15.88 -48.52 22.40
N TYR A 784 15.62 -49.84 22.36
CA TYR A 784 14.50 -50.44 21.62
C TYR A 784 14.44 -50.04 20.12
N ASP A 785 15.61 -49.98 19.48
CA ASP A 785 15.84 -49.61 18.07
C ASP A 785 15.28 -48.23 17.63
N ARG A 786 14.84 -47.42 18.59
CA ARG A 786 14.38 -46.04 18.36
C ARG A 786 15.54 -45.13 17.99
N LYS A 787 15.25 -43.99 17.37
CA LYS A 787 16.27 -43.02 16.93
C LYS A 787 15.90 -41.61 17.39
N LYS A 788 16.88 -40.72 17.49
CA LYS A 788 16.64 -39.28 17.60
C LYS A 788 16.27 -38.74 16.22
N ALA A 789 15.29 -37.87 16.15
CA ALA A 789 14.91 -37.16 14.92
C ALA A 789 15.79 -35.91 14.78
N LEU A 790 16.33 -35.65 13.60
CA LEU A 790 16.92 -34.35 13.27
C LEU A 790 15.83 -33.48 12.69
N CYS A 791 15.57 -32.35 13.35
CA CYS A 791 14.44 -31.46 13.06
C CYS A 791 14.95 -30.07 12.71
N CYS A 792 14.56 -29.54 11.56
CA CYS A 792 15.02 -28.25 11.03
C CYS A 792 13.86 -27.32 10.73
N GLN A 793 14.10 -26.02 10.83
CA GLN A 793 13.19 -24.96 10.38
C GLN A 793 13.52 -24.57 8.93
N LEU A 794 12.60 -23.91 8.24
CA LEU A 794 12.69 -23.58 6.81
C LEU A 794 12.68 -22.06 6.54
N ARG A 795 13.64 -21.59 5.73
CA ARG A 795 13.81 -20.21 5.24
C ARG A 795 14.02 -20.23 3.73
N VAL A 796 13.06 -19.79 2.92
CA VAL A 796 13.31 -19.59 1.48
C VAL A 796 14.14 -18.33 1.31
N ALA A 797 15.46 -18.48 1.12
CA ALA A 797 16.42 -17.39 1.31
C ALA A 797 16.79 -16.65 0.01
N LEU A 798 16.65 -15.33 0.02
CA LEU A 798 17.34 -14.42 -0.90
C LEU A 798 18.86 -14.36 -0.58
N PRO A 799 19.72 -13.99 -1.54
CA PRO A 799 21.18 -14.01 -1.35
C PRO A 799 21.69 -12.99 -0.31
N GLU A 800 22.67 -13.41 0.51
CA GLU A 800 23.27 -12.56 1.54
C GLU A 800 24.16 -11.43 0.98
N PRO A 801 24.16 -10.23 1.60
CA PRO A 801 25.23 -9.24 1.43
C PRO A 801 26.51 -9.68 2.18
N LEU A 802 27.68 -9.18 1.76
CA LEU A 802 28.94 -9.46 2.48
C LEU A 802 28.92 -8.87 3.89
N THR A 803 29.18 -9.71 4.91
CA THR A 803 29.30 -9.27 6.30
C THR A 803 30.76 -9.21 6.77
N CYS A 804 31.21 -8.04 7.21
CA CYS A 804 32.46 -7.89 7.96
C CYS A 804 32.19 -8.02 9.47
N LYS A 805 32.28 -9.25 10.01
CA LYS A 805 32.04 -9.53 11.43
C LYS A 805 33.14 -8.98 12.34
N VAL A 806 33.06 -7.68 12.65
CA VAL A 806 33.95 -6.95 13.58
C VAL A 806 33.08 -5.98 14.38
N ASN A 807 33.13 -6.01 15.72
CA ASN A 807 32.29 -5.12 16.54
C ASN A 807 32.93 -3.74 16.77
N SER A 808 32.15 -2.79 17.30
CA SER A 808 32.61 -1.40 17.50
C SER A 808 33.86 -1.28 18.38
N CYS A 809 34.02 -2.13 19.41
CA CYS A 809 35.24 -2.18 20.25
C CYS A 809 36.48 -2.71 19.51
N GLN A 810 36.28 -3.46 18.42
CA GLN A 810 37.35 -4.07 17.62
C GLN A 810 37.73 -3.20 16.42
N LEU A 811 36.82 -2.32 15.96
CA LEU A 811 37.09 -1.30 14.95
C LEU A 811 37.75 -0.05 15.54
N ASP A 812 37.47 0.28 16.82
CA ASP A 812 38.16 1.35 17.56
C ASP A 812 38.33 0.99 19.04
N TYR A 813 39.58 0.93 19.50
CA TYR A 813 39.95 0.67 20.89
C TYR A 813 39.40 1.72 21.86
N ASN A 814 39.24 2.97 21.42
CA ASN A 814 38.77 4.08 22.24
C ASN A 814 37.31 3.91 22.71
N PHE A 815 36.49 3.15 21.98
CA PHE A 815 35.06 3.02 22.27
C PHE A 815 34.72 2.23 23.54
N CYS A 816 35.64 1.39 24.03
CA CYS A 816 35.33 0.42 25.10
C CYS A 816 36.28 0.43 26.32
N SER A 817 37.40 1.17 26.31
CA SER A 817 38.13 1.48 27.56
C SER A 817 39.10 2.67 27.49
N GLN A 818 38.82 3.68 28.32
CA GLN A 818 39.79 4.56 29.00
C GLN A 818 41.00 5.07 28.19
N THR A 819 40.79 6.04 27.29
CA THR A 819 41.89 6.84 26.71
C THR A 819 41.72 8.33 27.06
N ASN A 820 42.51 8.77 28.03
CA ASN A 820 42.39 10.11 28.63
C ASN A 820 42.79 11.25 27.66
N ARG A 821 41.80 11.87 27.01
CA ARG A 821 41.90 13.26 26.49
C ARG A 821 40.63 14.08 26.79
N ASP A 822 40.81 15.38 26.98
CA ASP A 822 39.72 16.32 27.27
C ASP A 822 39.01 16.85 26.01
N GLU A 823 37.92 17.62 26.20
CA GLU A 823 37.17 18.28 25.12
C GLU A 823 38.00 19.28 24.29
N TRP A 824 39.25 19.55 24.68
CA TRP A 824 40.19 20.47 24.04
C TRP A 824 41.36 19.78 23.32
N GLY A 825 41.44 18.44 23.40
CA GLY A 825 42.41 17.57 22.75
C GLY A 825 43.69 17.28 23.55
N ASN A 826 43.76 17.68 24.81
CA ASN A 826 44.94 17.52 25.68
C ASN A 826 44.94 16.15 26.37
N HIS A 827 46.10 15.54 26.62
CA HIS A 827 46.19 14.37 27.51
C HIS A 827 45.92 14.74 28.97
N LEU A 828 45.23 13.85 29.68
CA LEU A 828 45.08 13.89 31.14
C LEU A 828 45.76 12.65 31.75
N GLU A 829 46.55 12.84 32.81
CA GLU A 829 46.96 11.74 33.69
C GLU A 829 46.07 11.69 34.95
N PRO A 830 45.97 10.53 35.64
CA PRO A 830 45.14 10.40 36.83
C PRO A 830 45.63 11.30 37.98
N ARG A 831 44.70 12.04 38.59
CA ARG A 831 44.94 12.72 39.87
C ARG A 831 45.14 11.71 41.01
N SER A 832 45.94 12.08 42.01
CA SER A 832 46.50 11.20 43.04
C SER A 832 46.29 11.72 44.48
N ASP A 833 45.46 12.76 44.62
CA ASP A 833 45.44 13.74 45.70
C ASP A 833 44.15 13.68 46.56
N VAL A 834 43.77 12.50 47.08
CA VAL A 834 42.72 12.35 48.12
C VAL A 834 43.18 11.38 49.22
N VAL A 835 43.19 11.85 50.46
CA VAL A 835 43.60 11.06 51.64
C VAL A 835 42.41 10.83 52.58
N ALA A 836 42.27 9.61 53.08
CA ALA A 836 41.13 9.19 53.89
C ALA A 836 41.55 8.88 55.34
N ALA A 837 41.02 9.64 56.30
CA ALA A 837 41.28 9.47 57.73
C ALA A 837 40.15 8.68 58.42
N ARG A 838 40.49 8.01 59.53
CA ARG A 838 39.57 7.14 60.26
C ARG A 838 39.81 7.27 61.76
N ASP A 839 38.80 7.71 62.50
CA ASP A 839 38.80 7.73 63.96
C ASP A 839 37.94 6.57 64.53
N GLU A 840 37.79 6.54 65.85
CA GLU A 840 37.06 5.50 66.58
C GLU A 840 35.53 5.54 66.40
N GLN A 841 34.98 6.55 65.72
CA GLN A 841 33.55 6.63 65.36
C GLN A 841 33.28 6.58 63.85
N GLY A 842 34.26 6.86 62.98
CA GLY A 842 34.08 6.66 61.55
C GLY A 842 35.19 7.13 60.63
N LEU A 843 34.96 6.88 59.34
CA LEU A 843 35.80 7.32 58.24
C LEU A 843 35.30 8.69 57.77
N THR A 844 36.18 9.69 57.78
CA THR A 844 35.88 11.05 57.30
C THR A 844 36.87 11.38 56.19
N VAL A 845 36.34 11.82 55.05
CA VAL A 845 37.13 12.26 53.89
C VAL A 845 37.03 13.77 53.80
N VAL A 846 38.15 14.41 53.51
CA VAL A 846 38.27 15.86 53.36
C VAL A 846 38.98 16.13 52.03
N SER A 847 38.54 17.16 51.32
CA SER A 847 39.18 17.62 50.08
C SER A 847 39.82 18.97 50.30
N ASP A 848 41.04 19.13 49.81
CA ASP A 848 41.71 20.42 49.66
C ASP A 848 41.06 21.21 48.50
N ALA A 849 41.13 22.55 48.56
CA ALA A 849 40.48 23.47 47.64
C ALA A 849 41.25 24.81 47.51
N ASP A 850 42.47 24.74 47.00
CA ASP A 850 43.34 25.85 46.52
C ASP A 850 43.76 26.95 47.54
N ASP A 851 43.14 27.06 48.72
CA ASP A 851 43.39 28.11 49.74
C ASP A 851 43.42 27.58 51.21
N ASP A 852 43.97 26.38 51.45
CA ASP A 852 44.25 25.77 52.79
C ASP A 852 43.04 25.49 53.74
N GLU A 853 41.80 25.91 53.42
CA GLU A 853 40.61 25.61 54.25
C GLU A 853 39.97 24.24 53.98
N TRP A 854 40.13 23.33 54.94
CA TRP A 854 39.54 21.99 54.96
C TRP A 854 38.02 21.99 55.22
N VAL A 855 37.20 21.83 54.18
CA VAL A 855 35.73 21.87 54.28
C VAL A 855 35.13 20.53 54.76
N LEU A 856 34.33 20.59 55.83
CA LEU A 856 33.52 19.49 56.37
C LEU A 856 32.07 19.53 55.85
N LEU A 857 31.55 18.39 55.37
CA LEU A 857 30.22 18.27 54.75
C LEU A 857 29.23 17.48 55.64
N ASP A 858 28.04 18.05 55.90
CA ASP A 858 27.08 17.51 56.88
C ASP A 858 25.94 16.62 56.29
N LYS A 859 25.39 15.75 57.14
CA LYS A 859 24.82 14.43 56.85
C LYS A 859 23.32 14.38 56.54
N ARG A 860 22.65 15.51 56.27
CA ARG A 860 21.19 15.53 55.97
C ARG A 860 20.83 15.33 54.50
N THR A 861 21.83 15.20 53.64
CA THR A 861 21.73 14.96 52.21
C THR A 861 22.84 13.98 51.81
N TYR A 862 22.60 13.16 50.78
CA TYR A 862 23.48 12.07 50.28
C TYR A 862 23.71 10.88 51.24
N LYS A 863 23.83 9.66 50.68
CA LYS A 863 24.42 8.49 51.34
C LYS A 863 24.93 7.50 50.30
N TRP A 864 26.07 6.87 50.54
CA TRP A 864 26.85 6.15 49.53
C TRP A 864 26.95 4.64 49.81
N VAL A 865 27.18 3.84 48.77
CA VAL A 865 27.62 2.44 48.86
C VAL A 865 28.72 2.19 47.82
N THR A 866 29.78 1.49 48.20
CA THR A 866 30.93 1.15 47.36
C THR A 866 30.77 -0.19 46.65
N SER A 867 31.20 -0.27 45.40
CA SER A 867 31.68 -1.52 44.78
C SER A 867 32.67 -1.19 43.67
N PHE A 868 33.76 -1.97 43.56
CA PHE A 868 34.81 -1.84 42.53
C PHE A 868 35.39 -0.42 42.31
N GLY A 869 35.59 0.34 43.40
CA GLY A 869 36.45 1.54 43.40
C GLY A 869 35.82 2.84 42.89
N LEU A 870 34.68 2.81 42.20
CA LEU A 870 33.88 4.00 41.92
C LEU A 870 32.82 4.22 43.01
N ILE A 871 32.64 5.49 43.39
CA ILE A 871 31.66 5.94 44.39
C ILE A 871 30.75 6.97 43.71
N VAL A 872 29.51 6.58 43.45
CA VAL A 872 28.58 7.35 42.59
C VAL A 872 27.72 8.30 43.41
N THR A 873 27.72 9.59 43.07
CA THR A 873 26.75 10.57 43.57
C THR A 873 25.38 10.28 42.97
N GLN A 874 24.38 10.06 43.81
CA GLN A 874 22.99 9.99 43.36
C GLN A 874 22.10 10.87 44.22
N TYR A 875 21.43 11.83 43.58
CA TYR A 875 20.12 12.27 44.06
C TYR A 875 19.02 11.62 43.25
N SER A 876 18.06 11.05 43.98
CA SER A 876 16.92 10.33 43.43
C SER A 876 15.65 10.98 43.93
N LEU A 877 14.91 11.62 43.02
CA LEU A 877 13.50 11.29 42.91
C LEU A 877 13.36 10.38 41.69
N THR A 878 13.04 9.13 42.01
CA THR A 878 12.96 8.02 41.07
C THR A 878 12.06 8.34 39.88
N TYR A 879 12.68 8.49 38.71
CA TYR A 879 12.24 7.67 37.59
C TYR A 879 12.24 6.21 38.07
N PRO A 880 11.30 5.33 37.66
CA PRO A 880 11.58 3.91 37.73
C PRO A 880 12.96 3.73 37.10
N THR A 881 13.85 3.01 37.77
CA THR A 881 15.06 2.54 37.10
C THR A 881 14.65 1.82 35.81
N PRO A 882 15.53 1.63 34.81
CA PRO A 882 15.19 0.80 33.66
C PRO A 882 14.59 -0.56 34.09
N ALA A 883 15.04 -1.14 35.20
CA ALA A 883 14.44 -2.33 35.84
C ALA A 883 12.95 -2.19 36.28
N GLY A 884 12.46 -0.98 36.61
CA GLY A 884 11.05 -0.69 36.92
C GLY A 884 10.18 -0.53 35.66
N LEU A 885 10.74 -0.08 34.54
CA LEU A 885 10.11 -0.14 33.22
C LEU A 885 10.06 -1.60 32.74
N MET A 886 11.17 -2.33 32.89
CA MET A 886 11.26 -3.79 32.68
C MET A 886 10.30 -4.58 33.57
N ARG A 887 9.88 -4.04 34.74
CA ARG A 887 8.84 -4.67 35.57
C ARG A 887 7.46 -4.60 34.92
N ARG A 888 7.11 -3.51 34.21
CA ARG A 888 5.85 -3.45 33.45
C ARG A 888 5.89 -4.27 32.17
N LEU A 889 7.08 -4.44 31.56
CA LEU A 889 7.30 -5.46 30.51
C LEU A 889 7.04 -6.88 31.06
N ARG A 890 7.52 -7.21 32.27
CA ARG A 890 7.17 -8.46 33.00
C ARG A 890 5.69 -8.57 33.41
N GLU A 891 4.93 -7.47 33.41
CA GLU A 891 3.48 -7.44 33.65
C GLU A 891 2.67 -7.51 32.33
N GLY A 892 3.33 -7.57 31.16
CA GLY A 892 2.72 -7.92 29.86
C GLY A 892 1.94 -6.80 29.14
N LEU A 893 1.99 -5.56 29.62
CA LEU A 893 1.07 -4.49 29.18
C LEU A 893 1.64 -3.45 28.19
N ALA A 894 2.90 -3.59 27.78
CA ALA A 894 3.49 -2.84 26.67
C ALA A 894 4.65 -3.65 26.07
N ARG A 895 4.88 -3.51 24.76
CA ARG A 895 6.09 -3.99 24.09
C ARG A 895 6.81 -2.79 23.47
N VAL A 896 8.01 -2.47 23.95
CA VAL A 896 8.99 -1.75 23.15
C VAL A 896 9.88 -2.83 22.56
N LEU A 897 9.79 -3.03 21.24
CA LEU A 897 10.48 -4.13 20.59
C LEU A 897 11.94 -3.80 20.29
N GLN A 898 12.25 -2.55 19.92
CA GLN A 898 13.53 -2.18 19.31
C GLN A 898 14.23 -0.98 19.97
N TYR A 899 15.55 -0.96 19.79
CA TYR A 899 16.51 0.07 20.18
C TYR A 899 17.36 0.45 18.95
N TRP A 900 17.52 1.75 18.71
CA TRP A 900 18.18 2.28 17.53
C TRP A 900 19.67 2.54 17.75
N ALA A 901 20.52 1.89 16.94
CA ALA A 901 21.97 1.95 17.02
C ALA A 901 22.64 2.30 15.69
N THR A 902 23.88 2.77 15.71
CA THR A 902 24.72 2.93 14.51
C THR A 902 25.17 1.55 13.99
N GLN A 903 24.98 1.27 12.70
CA GLN A 903 25.51 0.05 12.09
C GLN A 903 27.05 0.03 12.12
N SER A 904 27.63 -1.07 12.59
CA SER A 904 29.08 -1.35 12.56
C SER A 904 29.56 -1.91 11.22
N ASP A 905 28.63 -2.40 10.39
CA ASP A 905 28.92 -3.53 9.51
C ASP A 905 29.51 -3.13 8.14
N ASN A 906 29.58 -1.82 7.88
CA ASN A 906 30.28 -1.23 6.75
C ASN A 906 31.43 -0.33 7.26
N CYS A 907 32.68 -0.64 6.86
CA CYS A 907 33.88 0.13 7.21
C CYS A 907 33.98 1.49 6.48
N GLY A 908 32.92 2.30 6.48
CA GLY A 908 32.91 3.60 5.81
C GLY A 908 31.59 4.37 5.91
N SER A 909 30.47 3.68 5.69
CA SER A 909 29.16 4.30 5.46
C SER A 909 28.27 4.27 6.71
N PRO A 910 27.75 5.42 7.17
CA PRO A 910 26.89 5.50 8.36
C PRO A 910 25.49 4.95 8.09
N GLY A 911 25.19 3.79 8.67
CA GLY A 911 23.84 3.22 8.73
C GLY A 911 23.24 3.26 10.13
N VAL A 912 21.94 3.00 10.23
CA VAL A 912 21.22 2.83 11.49
C VAL A 912 20.47 1.50 11.49
N GLU A 913 20.46 0.83 12.64
CA GLU A 913 19.91 -0.49 12.85
C GLU A 913 18.87 -0.43 13.98
N GLY A 914 17.67 -0.93 13.71
CA GLY A 914 16.71 -1.27 14.76
C GLY A 914 17.06 -2.64 15.31
N ARG A 915 17.54 -2.69 16.56
CA ARG A 915 17.93 -3.93 17.25
C ARG A 915 16.87 -4.32 18.26
N ASP A 916 16.40 -5.56 18.21
CA ASP A 916 15.43 -6.07 19.18
C ASP A 916 16.00 -6.04 20.61
N ILE A 917 15.17 -5.64 21.58
CA ILE A 917 15.56 -5.51 22.98
C ILE A 917 15.51 -6.88 23.66
N ASP A 918 16.67 -7.53 23.71
CA ASP A 918 16.88 -8.73 24.50
C ASP A 918 16.62 -8.45 26.00
N LEU A 919 15.60 -9.12 26.56
CA LEU A 919 15.18 -8.96 27.96
C LEU A 919 16.08 -9.70 28.95
N ASP A 920 16.91 -10.63 28.47
CA ASP A 920 17.95 -11.33 29.25
C ASP A 920 19.33 -10.63 29.12
N GLY A 921 19.44 -9.64 28.24
CA GLY A 921 20.61 -8.78 28.06
C GLY A 921 20.76 -7.68 29.12
N ALA A 922 21.87 -6.94 29.04
CA ALA A 922 22.07 -5.75 29.87
C ALA A 922 21.12 -4.62 29.41
N PRO A 923 20.27 -4.06 30.28
CA PRO A 923 19.26 -3.09 29.88
C PRO A 923 19.89 -1.76 29.43
N PRO A 924 19.27 -1.03 28.47
CA PRO A 924 19.72 0.29 28.05
C PRO A 924 19.94 1.24 29.23
N ASN A 925 21.06 1.97 29.19
CA ASN A 925 21.42 2.94 30.22
C ASN A 925 20.57 4.22 30.08
N ARG A 926 20.67 5.14 31.06
CA ARG A 926 19.81 6.34 31.10
C ARG A 926 20.00 7.29 29.90
N GLY A 927 21.19 7.36 29.31
CA GLY A 927 21.43 8.14 28.09
C GLY A 927 20.88 7.50 26.82
N GLN A 928 20.53 6.20 26.87
CA GLN A 928 20.00 5.45 25.73
C GLN A 928 18.47 5.54 25.57
N VAL A 929 17.82 6.48 26.26
CA VAL A 929 16.37 6.72 26.19
C VAL A 929 16.11 8.01 25.45
N GLU A 930 15.27 7.96 24.41
CA GLU A 930 14.84 9.14 23.66
C GLU A 930 13.86 10.00 24.48
N HIS A 931 13.93 11.32 24.24
CA HIS A 931 12.81 12.21 24.52
C HIS A 931 12.21 12.73 23.21
N THR A 932 10.99 12.23 22.95
CA THR A 932 10.07 12.54 21.85
C THR A 932 10.25 13.95 21.29
N LEU A 933 10.23 14.93 22.20
CA LEU A 933 10.74 16.27 21.96
C LEU A 933 11.57 16.66 23.20
N PRO A 934 12.73 17.32 23.03
CA PRO A 934 13.51 17.81 24.15
C PRO A 934 12.74 18.79 25.04
N LEU A 935 12.90 18.64 26.36
CA LEU A 935 12.28 19.52 27.37
C LEU A 935 12.59 21.03 27.13
N VAL A 936 13.77 21.33 26.58
CA VAL A 936 14.17 22.70 26.19
C VAL A 936 13.29 23.32 25.09
N ILE A 937 12.53 22.53 24.32
CA ILE A 937 11.58 23.06 23.34
C ILE A 937 10.38 23.71 24.03
N VAL A 938 9.91 23.19 25.18
CA VAL A 938 8.81 23.81 25.94
C VAL A 938 9.19 25.20 26.45
N SER A 939 10.41 25.37 26.97
CA SER A 939 10.89 26.69 27.42
C SER A 939 11.19 27.65 26.26
N ARG A 940 11.64 27.13 25.11
CA ARG A 940 11.80 27.91 23.88
C ARG A 940 10.45 28.36 23.31
N PHE A 941 9.45 27.48 23.28
CA PHE A 941 8.07 27.80 22.90
C PHE A 941 7.48 28.91 23.76
N ALA A 942 7.53 28.77 25.08
CA ALA A 942 7.04 29.78 26.02
C ALA A 942 7.63 31.17 25.72
N SER A 943 8.93 31.23 25.45
CA SER A 943 9.62 32.46 25.09
C SER A 943 9.19 33.05 23.74
N VAL A 944 8.89 32.23 22.73
CA VAL A 944 8.32 32.69 21.45
C VAL A 944 6.91 33.23 21.65
N ALA A 945 6.08 32.50 22.38
CA ALA A 945 4.68 32.87 22.60
C ALA A 945 4.56 34.20 23.36
N GLU A 946 5.35 34.40 24.43
CA GLU A 946 5.42 35.66 25.18
C GLU A 946 5.85 36.87 24.33
N HIS A 947 6.81 36.67 23.40
CA HIS A 947 7.45 37.78 22.68
C HIS A 947 6.94 37.99 21.25
N GLY A 948 6.15 37.06 20.70
CA GLY A 948 5.73 37.05 19.29
C GLY A 948 6.91 36.98 18.31
N GLN A 949 8.01 36.34 18.71
CA GLN A 949 9.30 36.35 17.98
C GLN A 949 9.99 35.00 18.06
N MET A 950 10.25 34.41 16.88
CA MET A 950 10.97 33.14 16.74
C MET A 950 12.40 33.24 17.29
N TRP A 951 12.95 32.09 17.67
CA TRP A 951 14.38 31.97 17.99
C TRP A 951 15.21 32.21 16.73
N ALA A 952 16.18 33.12 16.82
CA ALA A 952 17.19 33.25 15.78
C ALA A 952 18.23 32.12 15.94
N PRO A 953 18.50 31.28 14.91
CA PRO A 953 19.59 30.33 14.97
C PRO A 953 20.90 31.09 15.10
N ARG A 954 21.67 30.77 16.14
CA ARG A 954 23.02 31.26 16.36
C ARG A 954 23.86 30.07 16.82
N PRO A 955 25.08 29.87 16.29
CA PRO A 955 25.96 28.80 16.77
C PRO A 955 26.30 29.03 18.25
N ALA A 956 25.67 28.27 19.13
CA ALA A 956 26.04 28.22 20.52
C ALA A 956 27.28 27.32 20.68
N GLY A 957 28.08 27.58 21.73
CA GLY A 957 29.39 26.95 21.93
C GLY A 957 30.57 27.68 21.30
N HIS A 958 30.37 28.83 20.63
CA HIS A 958 31.48 29.66 20.18
C HIS A 958 32.08 30.45 21.37
N ILE A 959 33.00 29.83 22.12
CA ILE A 959 33.86 30.60 23.03
C ILE A 959 34.60 31.64 22.20
N ASN A 960 34.54 32.90 22.63
CA ASN A 960 35.33 33.96 22.06
C ASN A 960 36.76 33.79 22.53
N GLU A 961 37.62 33.26 21.64
CA GLU A 961 38.97 32.76 21.91
C GLU A 961 39.86 33.76 22.66
N ASN A 962 39.64 35.07 22.47
CA ASN A 962 40.37 36.14 23.17
C ASN A 962 39.87 36.44 24.60
N THR A 963 38.82 35.78 25.11
CA THR A 963 38.10 36.17 26.35
C THR A 963 37.50 35.04 27.18
N GLY A 964 37.55 33.78 26.73
CA GLY A 964 36.97 32.62 27.45
C GLY A 964 35.44 32.56 27.55
N LYS A 965 34.71 33.63 27.18
CA LYS A 965 33.23 33.70 27.28
C LYS A 965 32.54 33.14 26.04
N ALA A 966 31.48 32.33 26.25
CA ALA A 966 30.61 31.86 25.19
C ALA A 966 29.87 33.04 24.51
N LYS A 967 30.01 33.18 23.19
CA LYS A 967 29.14 34.03 22.37
C LYS A 967 27.82 33.29 22.15
N GLY A 968 26.72 33.97 22.46
CA GLY A 968 25.39 33.60 22.00
C GLY A 968 24.80 32.37 22.69
N GLN A 969 24.19 32.59 23.85
CA GLN A 969 22.85 32.01 24.00
C GLN A 969 21.97 32.60 22.88
N ALA A 970 21.15 31.77 22.26
CA ALA A 970 20.14 32.26 21.33
C ALA A 970 19.08 33.10 22.09
N HIS A 971 18.30 33.91 21.37
CA HIS A 971 17.24 34.74 21.93
C HIS A 971 16.02 34.77 21.01
N PRO A 972 14.81 35.06 21.53
CA PRO A 972 13.63 35.43 20.74
C PRO A 972 13.82 36.82 20.09
N ARG A 973 14.64 36.85 19.04
CA ARG A 973 14.95 38.03 18.20
C ARG A 973 15.12 37.62 16.72
N GLY A 974 14.49 36.53 16.31
CA GLY A 974 14.40 36.10 14.91
C GLY A 974 13.29 36.85 14.17
N ARG A 975 12.66 36.20 13.20
CA ARG A 975 11.44 36.74 12.58
C ARG A 975 10.33 36.87 13.64
N ARG A 976 9.46 37.87 13.49
CA ARG A 976 8.18 37.88 14.22
C ARG A 976 7.35 36.66 13.79
N THR A 977 6.55 36.13 14.70
CA THR A 977 5.48 35.19 14.33
C THR A 977 4.31 35.94 13.69
N THR A 978 3.54 35.24 12.86
CA THR A 978 2.29 35.72 12.26
C THR A 978 1.13 35.63 13.26
N ALA A 979 1.16 34.62 14.14
CA ALA A 979 0.36 34.59 15.35
C ALA A 979 0.74 35.78 16.27
N PRO A 980 -0.25 36.53 16.82
CA PRO A 980 0.00 37.54 17.85
C PRO A 980 0.56 36.90 19.13
N ALA A 981 1.39 37.64 19.87
CA ALA A 981 1.95 37.18 21.15
C ALA A 981 0.83 36.73 22.11
N ALA A 982 1.03 35.57 22.72
CA ALA A 982 0.06 34.87 23.56
C ALA A 982 0.52 34.84 25.02
N GLY A 983 -0.42 34.78 25.97
CA GLY A 983 -0.12 34.94 27.39
C GLY A 983 0.19 36.40 27.74
N ASN A 984 -0.58 37.00 28.65
CA ASN A 984 -0.25 38.33 29.18
C ASN A 984 0.86 38.24 30.26
N GLN A 985 1.34 39.38 30.78
CA GLN A 985 2.38 39.41 31.82
C GLN A 985 1.96 38.72 33.14
N ASN A 986 0.66 38.66 33.44
CA ASN A 986 0.15 37.91 34.59
C ASN A 986 0.21 36.40 34.31
N PHE A 987 -0.08 35.95 33.10
CA PHE A 987 0.07 34.56 32.69
C PHE A 987 1.52 34.07 32.86
N TRP A 988 2.47 34.70 32.17
CA TRP A 988 3.86 34.22 32.18
C TRP A 988 4.54 34.32 33.56
N ARG A 989 4.27 35.38 34.33
CA ARG A 989 4.90 35.58 35.64
C ARG A 989 4.19 34.83 36.78
N ASN A 990 2.86 34.76 36.78
CA ASN A 990 2.06 34.34 37.94
C ASN A 990 1.27 33.03 37.71
N ILE A 991 1.15 32.52 36.48
CA ILE A 991 0.38 31.30 36.14
C ILE A 991 1.28 30.21 35.55
N TRP A 992 2.15 30.54 34.58
CA TRP A 992 2.88 29.56 33.78
C TRP A 992 3.73 28.58 34.60
N GLY A 993 4.43 29.06 35.63
CA GLY A 993 5.22 28.22 36.54
C GLY A 993 4.59 27.98 37.91
N ASN A 994 3.29 28.22 38.09
CA ASN A 994 2.63 28.25 39.39
C ASN A 994 1.74 27.00 39.62
N PRO A 995 1.91 26.24 40.73
CA PRO A 995 1.07 25.08 41.05
C PRO A 995 -0.41 25.38 41.36
N THR A 996 -0.83 26.64 41.37
CA THR A 996 -2.25 27.05 41.37
C THR A 996 -2.69 27.78 40.10
N GLY A 997 -1.87 27.75 39.04
CA GLY A 997 -2.12 28.48 37.79
C GLY A 997 -3.30 27.95 36.97
N LEU A 998 -3.61 26.65 37.06
CA LEU A 998 -4.73 26.02 36.36
C LEU A 998 -5.84 25.55 37.33
N PRO A 999 -7.11 25.49 36.90
CA PRO A 999 -8.21 24.95 37.70
C PRO A 999 -7.95 23.50 38.14
N ALA A 1000 -8.29 23.17 39.39
CA ALA A 1000 -8.09 21.84 39.98
C ALA A 1000 -9.04 20.74 39.43
N ASN A 1001 -9.77 21.02 38.35
CA ASN A 1001 -10.77 20.15 37.72
C ASN A 1001 -10.53 19.95 36.21
N LEU A 1002 -9.32 20.25 35.72
CA LEU A 1002 -8.94 19.88 34.36
C LEU A 1002 -8.84 18.34 34.21
N PRO A 1003 -9.00 17.80 32.99
CA PRO A 1003 -8.62 16.42 32.69
C PRO A 1003 -7.16 16.15 33.09
N LEU A 1004 -6.82 14.90 33.40
CA LEU A 1004 -5.42 14.47 33.47
C LEU A 1004 -4.77 14.55 32.07
N VAL A 1005 -3.44 14.60 31.99
CA VAL A 1005 -2.73 14.64 30.70
C VAL A 1005 -3.00 13.34 29.92
N THR A 1006 -2.78 12.18 30.56
CA THR A 1006 -3.37 10.90 30.18
C THR A 1006 -3.97 10.20 31.43
N PRO A 1007 -4.74 9.10 31.29
CA PRO A 1007 -5.48 8.50 32.42
C PRO A 1007 -4.66 8.06 33.65
N ASN A 1008 -3.33 7.92 33.50
CA ASN A 1008 -2.42 7.52 34.58
C ASN A 1008 -1.46 8.64 35.02
N SER A 1009 -1.54 9.84 34.42
CA SER A 1009 -0.74 11.00 34.83
C SER A 1009 -1.14 11.51 36.21
N PRO A 1010 -0.22 12.09 37.01
CA PRO A 1010 -0.59 12.80 38.22
C PRO A 1010 -1.36 14.09 37.90
N ASP A 1011 -2.06 14.64 38.89
CA ASP A 1011 -2.73 15.95 38.79
C ASP A 1011 -1.68 17.07 38.67
N MET A 1012 -1.38 17.45 37.42
CA MET A 1012 -0.48 18.54 37.07
C MET A 1012 -1.27 19.83 36.83
N ARG A 1013 -1.10 20.78 37.75
CA ARG A 1013 -1.75 22.11 37.75
C ARG A 1013 -0.84 23.23 37.23
N ARG A 1014 0.41 22.87 36.94
CA ARG A 1014 1.46 23.72 36.39
C ARG A 1014 1.45 23.61 34.86
N PRO A 1015 1.18 24.69 34.10
CA PRO A 1015 1.17 24.69 32.64
C PRO A 1015 2.37 24.02 31.98
N GLU A 1016 3.58 24.27 32.47
CA GLU A 1016 4.80 23.67 31.92
C GLU A 1016 4.92 22.18 32.25
N ASP A 1017 4.56 21.76 33.46
CA ASP A 1017 4.54 20.33 33.86
C ASP A 1017 3.64 19.51 32.94
N ARG A 1018 2.45 20.03 32.60
CA ARG A 1018 1.50 19.34 31.71
C ARG A 1018 2.06 19.12 30.30
N LEU A 1019 2.87 20.05 29.81
CA LEU A 1019 3.57 19.89 28.54
C LEU A 1019 4.75 18.92 28.67
N TYR A 1020 5.49 18.93 29.78
CA TYR A 1020 6.56 17.95 30.02
C TYR A 1020 6.02 16.50 30.13
N GLU A 1021 4.86 16.28 30.75
CA GLU A 1021 4.20 14.96 30.80
C GLU A 1021 3.73 14.49 29.41
N ALA A 1022 3.24 15.43 28.57
CA ALA A 1022 2.83 15.14 27.20
C ALA A 1022 4.01 14.72 26.29
N LEU A 1023 5.26 15.05 26.64
CA LEU A 1023 6.46 14.65 25.91
C LEU A 1023 6.99 13.26 26.30
N GLY A 1024 6.38 12.62 27.29
CA GLY A 1024 6.77 11.31 27.82
C GLY A 1024 7.41 11.41 29.21
N SER A 1025 6.96 10.55 30.11
CA SER A 1025 7.39 10.56 31.51
C SER A 1025 7.38 9.19 32.17
N ASN A 1026 7.64 9.16 33.48
CA ASN A 1026 7.53 7.98 34.33
C ASN A 1026 6.12 7.41 34.47
N THR A 1027 5.12 8.29 34.41
CA THR A 1027 3.69 7.93 34.48
C THR A 1027 3.09 7.74 33.10
N HIS A 1028 3.66 8.41 32.09
CA HIS A 1028 3.24 8.31 30.69
C HIS A 1028 4.42 8.04 29.74
N PRO A 1029 5.02 6.83 29.73
CA PRO A 1029 6.23 6.52 28.96
C PRO A 1029 5.98 6.13 27.49
N THR A 1030 4.74 6.19 26.99
CA THR A 1030 4.35 5.59 25.70
C THR A 1030 4.93 6.27 24.45
N HIS A 1031 5.72 7.33 24.63
CA HIS A 1031 6.40 8.05 23.56
C HIS A 1031 7.93 7.88 23.60
N PHE A 1032 8.46 7.11 24.55
CA PHE A 1032 9.90 6.79 24.59
C PHE A 1032 10.24 5.66 23.63
N THR A 1033 11.09 5.95 22.65
CA THR A 1033 11.92 4.96 21.95
C THR A 1033 13.26 4.82 22.68
N PHE A 1034 14.05 3.78 22.36
CA PHE A 1034 15.43 3.69 22.82
C PHE A 1034 16.39 4.04 21.66
N LEU A 1035 17.43 4.82 21.95
CA LEU A 1035 18.34 5.42 20.97
C LEU A 1035 19.76 5.47 21.53
N GLN A 1036 20.78 5.11 20.76
CA GLN A 1036 22.17 5.07 21.23
C GLN A 1036 22.68 6.42 21.78
N ASP A 1037 23.48 6.36 22.86
CA ASP A 1037 23.99 7.53 23.60
C ASP A 1037 24.59 8.63 22.72
N ASN A 1038 25.33 8.26 21.67
CA ASN A 1038 25.97 9.23 20.77
C ASN A 1038 24.96 9.88 19.81
N ILE A 1039 24.01 9.12 19.26
CA ILE A 1039 22.94 9.67 18.41
C ILE A 1039 22.05 10.61 19.24
N ASN A 1040 21.68 10.21 20.46
CA ASN A 1040 20.93 11.05 21.41
C ASN A 1040 21.74 12.31 21.82
N GLY A 1041 23.03 12.16 22.08
CA GLY A 1041 23.94 13.28 22.37
C GLY A 1041 24.10 14.27 21.21
N ILE A 1042 24.13 13.78 19.96
CA ILE A 1042 24.19 14.61 18.74
C ILE A 1042 22.83 15.29 18.49
N LYS A 1043 21.71 14.58 18.65
CA LYS A 1043 20.33 15.09 18.63
C LYS A 1043 20.17 16.28 19.58
N GLY A 1044 20.43 16.06 20.87
CA GLY A 1044 20.35 17.08 21.90
C GLY A 1044 21.28 18.28 21.69
N ARG A 1045 22.38 18.14 20.94
CA ARG A 1045 23.25 19.26 20.52
C ARG A 1045 22.64 20.07 19.37
N VAL A 1046 22.23 19.43 18.27
CA VAL A 1046 21.70 20.17 17.11
C VAL A 1046 20.36 20.84 17.43
N GLU A 1047 19.50 20.18 18.20
CA GLU A 1047 18.20 20.72 18.61
C GLU A 1047 18.31 21.97 19.50
N ILE A 1048 19.46 22.21 20.14
CA ILE A 1048 19.73 23.45 20.89
C ILE A 1048 20.57 24.49 20.13
N PHE A 1049 20.93 24.21 18.87
CA PHE A 1049 21.88 24.98 18.04
C PHE A 1049 23.33 24.97 18.55
N ASN A 1050 23.73 23.92 19.28
CA ASN A 1050 25.14 23.63 19.58
C ASN A 1050 25.76 22.82 18.43
N ALA A 1051 27.02 23.12 18.09
CA ALA A 1051 27.74 22.36 17.09
C ALA A 1051 27.94 20.88 17.51
N PRO A 1052 27.75 19.89 16.62
CA PRO A 1052 28.05 18.47 16.86
C PRO A 1052 29.46 18.26 17.42
N MET A 1053 30.46 18.85 16.77
CA MET A 1053 31.84 18.96 17.26
C MET A 1053 32.34 20.41 17.18
N ALA A 1054 33.12 20.83 18.18
CA ALA A 1054 33.76 22.14 18.22
C ALA A 1054 34.86 22.29 17.14
N ARG A 1055 35.09 23.52 16.67
CA ARG A 1055 36.04 23.78 15.56
C ARG A 1055 37.49 23.42 15.89
N ARG A 1056 37.93 23.59 17.15
CA ARG A 1056 39.31 23.29 17.57
C ARG A 1056 39.66 21.80 17.44
N PRO A 1057 38.96 20.84 18.09
CA PRO A 1057 39.27 19.42 17.91
C PRO A 1057 39.10 18.96 16.45
N PHE A 1058 38.06 19.42 15.74
CA PHE A 1058 37.91 19.12 14.30
C PHE A 1058 39.12 19.56 13.47
N ASN A 1059 39.69 20.74 13.74
CA ASN A 1059 40.90 21.22 13.07
C ASN A 1059 42.16 20.42 13.44
N ILE A 1060 42.23 19.88 14.67
CA ILE A 1060 43.37 19.07 15.15
C ILE A 1060 43.37 17.72 14.42
N PHE A 1061 42.27 16.96 14.52
CA PHE A 1061 42.12 15.69 13.81
C PHE A 1061 42.32 15.85 12.29
N LEU A 1062 41.74 16.87 11.65
CA LEU A 1062 41.96 17.12 10.21
C LEU A 1062 43.42 17.49 9.86
N ARG A 1063 44.16 18.15 10.76
CA ARG A 1063 45.59 18.44 10.55
C ARG A 1063 46.41 17.16 10.67
N ASP A 1064 46.13 16.34 11.68
CA ASP A 1064 46.94 15.18 12.06
C ASP A 1064 46.69 14.01 11.10
N ALA A 1065 45.45 13.82 10.64
CA ALA A 1065 45.09 12.95 9.51
C ALA A 1065 45.82 13.29 8.19
N LEU A 1066 46.27 14.53 8.04
CA LEU A 1066 46.96 15.03 6.85
C LEU A 1066 48.50 15.02 6.99
N ASP A 1067 49.04 14.70 8.17
CA ASP A 1067 50.48 14.71 8.42
C ASP A 1067 51.14 13.40 7.92
N PRO A 1068 52.11 13.46 6.99
CA PRO A 1068 52.78 12.27 6.47
C PRO A 1068 53.74 11.61 7.47
N SER A 1069 53.90 12.17 8.68
CA SER A 1069 54.65 11.57 9.80
C SER A 1069 53.76 11.05 10.93
N ASN A 1070 52.44 11.02 10.74
CA ASN A 1070 51.50 10.36 11.65
C ASN A 1070 51.47 8.85 11.40
N ASP A 1071 51.64 8.05 12.45
CA ASP A 1071 51.57 6.58 12.40
C ASP A 1071 50.13 6.04 12.41
N SER A 1072 49.12 6.86 12.77
CA SER A 1072 47.71 6.48 12.91
C SER A 1072 46.69 7.40 12.20
N PRO A 1073 46.93 7.88 10.95
CA PRO A 1073 46.08 8.88 10.30
C PRO A 1073 44.63 8.42 10.08
N LEU A 1074 44.39 7.11 9.99
CA LEU A 1074 43.04 6.54 9.88
C LEU A 1074 42.18 6.82 11.13
N THR A 1075 42.78 6.82 12.32
CA THR A 1075 42.10 7.14 13.59
C THR A 1075 41.68 8.61 13.65
N ASP A 1076 42.53 9.52 13.16
CA ASP A 1076 42.20 10.93 13.04
C ASP A 1076 41.12 11.20 11.97
N ILE A 1077 41.16 10.47 10.84
CA ILE A 1077 40.09 10.48 9.82
C ILE A 1077 38.75 10.03 10.44
N MET A 1078 38.75 8.92 11.18
CA MET A 1078 37.56 8.45 11.89
C MET A 1078 37.06 9.49 12.90
N SER A 1079 37.96 10.16 13.62
CA SER A 1079 37.64 11.17 14.63
C SER A 1079 36.97 12.43 14.04
N PHE A 1080 37.46 12.99 12.93
CA PHE A 1080 36.77 14.14 12.32
C PHE A 1080 35.52 13.75 11.50
N MET A 1081 35.43 12.52 11.01
CA MET A 1081 34.26 12.02 10.28
C MET A 1081 33.11 11.55 11.20
N ALA A 1082 33.39 11.13 12.43
CA ALA A 1082 32.39 10.70 13.41
C ALA A 1082 31.18 11.67 13.54
N PRO A 1083 31.33 12.97 13.84
CA PRO A 1083 30.20 13.88 13.99
C PRO A 1083 29.47 14.23 12.68
N LEU A 1084 29.99 13.81 11.52
CA LEU A 1084 29.27 13.88 10.24
C LEU A 1084 28.47 12.58 10.01
N ARG A 1085 29.06 11.42 10.33
CA ARG A 1085 28.42 10.11 10.31
C ARG A 1085 27.25 10.02 11.29
N GLU A 1086 27.41 10.57 12.49
CA GLU A 1086 26.37 10.61 13.52
C GLU A 1086 25.18 11.52 13.16
N LEU A 1087 25.37 12.50 12.26
CA LEU A 1087 24.25 13.26 11.70
C LEU A 1087 23.46 12.44 10.66
N VAL A 1088 24.13 11.66 9.81
CA VAL A 1088 23.43 10.71 8.92
C VAL A 1088 22.68 9.67 9.77
N ALA A 1089 23.28 9.18 10.86
CA ALA A 1089 22.61 8.28 11.79
C ALA A 1089 21.39 8.95 12.46
N LEU A 1090 21.52 10.18 12.97
CA LEU A 1090 20.41 10.95 13.53
C LEU A 1090 19.25 11.12 12.54
N TYR A 1091 19.54 11.56 11.31
CA TYR A 1091 18.49 11.77 10.32
C TYR A 1091 17.99 10.45 9.70
N GLY A 1092 18.76 9.36 9.76
CA GLY A 1092 18.27 8.00 9.50
C GLY A 1092 17.24 7.56 10.55
N TYR A 1093 17.58 7.72 11.83
CA TYR A 1093 16.71 7.45 12.97
C TYR A 1093 15.41 8.29 12.95
N LEU A 1094 15.51 9.60 12.66
CA LEU A 1094 14.34 10.49 12.52
C LEU A 1094 13.44 10.17 11.32
N ARG A 1095 13.83 9.24 10.44
CA ARG A 1095 13.03 8.71 9.32
C ARG A 1095 12.40 7.34 9.63
N ALA A 1096 12.60 6.76 10.81
CA ALA A 1096 11.98 5.50 11.20
C ALA A 1096 10.50 5.69 11.59
N SER A 1097 9.62 4.76 11.18
CA SER A 1097 8.16 4.93 11.30
C SER A 1097 7.63 4.91 12.74
N ASP A 1098 8.26 4.15 13.63
CA ASP A 1098 7.99 4.15 15.08
C ASP A 1098 8.38 5.49 15.73
N VAL A 1099 9.54 6.04 15.33
CA VAL A 1099 10.06 7.33 15.79
C VAL A 1099 9.17 8.48 15.32
N VAL A 1100 8.80 8.51 14.04
CA VAL A 1100 7.85 9.48 13.46
C VAL A 1100 6.51 9.42 14.19
N THR A 1101 5.94 8.21 14.32
CA THR A 1101 4.66 7.99 15.03
C THR A 1101 4.72 8.49 16.48
N SER A 1102 5.86 8.29 17.16
CA SER A 1102 6.06 8.79 18.52
C SER A 1102 6.13 10.32 18.57
N ILE A 1103 6.92 10.94 17.68
CA ILE A 1103 7.08 12.40 17.56
C ILE A 1103 5.73 13.08 17.34
N ASP A 1104 4.93 12.57 16.39
CA ASP A 1104 3.60 13.10 16.10
C ASP A 1104 2.63 12.93 17.26
N ALA A 1105 2.66 11.79 17.95
CA ALA A 1105 1.83 11.56 19.12
C ALA A 1105 2.18 12.49 20.30
N GLY A 1106 3.47 12.78 20.53
CA GLY A 1106 3.91 13.76 21.52
C GLY A 1106 3.54 15.20 21.13
N ALA A 1107 3.64 15.56 19.85
CA ALA A 1107 3.23 16.86 19.34
C ALA A 1107 1.71 17.07 19.46
N ALA A 1108 0.91 16.06 19.13
CA ALA A 1108 -0.55 16.06 19.31
C ALA A 1108 -0.96 16.12 20.79
N ALA A 1109 -0.24 15.42 21.67
CA ALA A 1109 -0.46 15.49 23.11
C ALA A 1109 -0.20 16.91 23.66
N ILE A 1110 0.87 17.59 23.24
CA ILE A 1110 1.07 19.01 23.55
C ILE A 1110 -0.08 19.85 23.01
N LEU A 1111 -0.45 19.70 21.74
CA LEU A 1111 -1.49 20.51 21.11
C LEU A 1111 -2.83 20.44 21.88
N LEU A 1112 -3.20 19.25 22.35
CA LEU A 1112 -4.37 19.02 23.20
C LEU A 1112 -4.24 19.74 24.55
N GLN A 1113 -3.07 19.70 25.21
CA GLN A 1113 -2.87 20.42 26.48
C GLN A 1113 -2.90 21.94 26.28
N LEU A 1114 -2.38 22.47 25.17
CA LEU A 1114 -2.48 23.89 24.84
C LEU A 1114 -3.95 24.31 24.66
N GLN A 1115 -4.75 23.53 23.91
CA GLN A 1115 -6.19 23.77 23.74
C GLN A 1115 -6.94 23.76 25.08
N ILE A 1116 -6.63 22.79 25.97
CA ILE A 1116 -7.21 22.73 27.32
C ILE A 1116 -6.89 24.00 28.12
N MET A 1117 -5.68 24.55 27.99
CA MET A 1117 -5.29 25.81 28.65
C MET A 1117 -6.00 27.03 28.06
N GLU A 1118 -6.12 27.16 26.74
CA GLU A 1118 -6.86 28.27 26.10
C GLU A 1118 -8.35 28.30 26.48
N LEU A 1119 -8.97 27.12 26.66
CA LEU A 1119 -10.36 26.98 27.04
C LEU A 1119 -10.62 27.36 28.51
N ASN A 1120 -9.65 27.14 29.40
CA ASN A 1120 -9.83 27.26 30.85
C ASN A 1120 -9.13 28.49 31.48
N VAL A 1121 -8.17 29.10 30.79
CA VAL A 1121 -7.50 30.34 31.21
C VAL A 1121 -7.61 31.36 30.08
N ALA A 1122 -8.45 32.39 30.27
CA ALA A 1122 -8.67 33.43 29.25
C ALA A 1122 -7.38 34.19 28.88
N ASP A 1123 -6.45 34.34 29.83
CA ASP A 1123 -5.13 34.94 29.61
C ASP A 1123 -4.20 34.10 28.71
N ALA A 1124 -4.48 32.80 28.52
CA ALA A 1124 -3.65 31.84 27.80
C ALA A 1124 -3.97 31.72 26.29
N ARG A 1125 -4.95 32.48 25.78
CA ARG A 1125 -5.39 32.41 24.39
C ARG A 1125 -4.28 32.81 23.40
N GLY A 1126 -4.17 32.07 22.31
CA GLY A 1126 -3.17 32.25 21.25
C GLY A 1126 -1.99 31.27 21.32
N LEU A 1127 -1.84 30.50 22.40
CA LEU A 1127 -0.79 29.49 22.55
C LEU A 1127 -0.87 28.39 21.47
N VAL A 1128 -2.07 27.99 21.06
CA VAL A 1128 -2.27 26.98 20.00
C VAL A 1128 -1.82 27.54 18.65
N ALA A 1129 -2.15 28.79 18.36
CA ALA A 1129 -1.70 29.47 17.14
C ALA A 1129 -0.18 29.68 17.13
N GLN A 1130 0.41 30.08 18.26
CA GLN A 1130 1.86 30.19 18.42
C GLN A 1130 2.55 28.83 18.28
N TRP A 1131 2.00 27.74 18.80
CA TRP A 1131 2.61 26.40 18.70
C TRP A 1131 2.61 25.89 17.25
N ASN A 1132 1.48 26.00 16.56
CA ASN A 1132 1.36 25.56 15.17
C ASN A 1132 2.29 26.33 14.21
N GLU A 1133 2.65 27.57 14.54
CA GLU A 1133 3.69 28.31 13.81
C GLU A 1133 5.11 28.02 14.32
N PHE A 1134 5.30 27.90 15.64
CA PHE A 1134 6.61 27.69 16.26
C PHE A 1134 7.19 26.32 15.91
N TYR A 1135 6.42 25.26 16.11
CA TYR A 1135 6.89 23.88 16.10
C TYR A 1135 7.56 23.47 14.77
N PRO A 1136 6.90 23.57 13.59
CA PRO A 1136 7.53 23.19 12.34
C PRO A 1136 8.69 24.11 11.97
N ASP A 1137 8.53 25.42 12.16
CA ASP A 1137 9.54 26.41 11.79
C ASP A 1137 10.79 26.33 12.69
N TYR A 1138 10.63 25.89 13.94
CA TYR A 1138 11.73 25.61 14.85
C TYR A 1138 12.58 24.43 14.38
N PHE A 1139 11.94 23.31 14.03
CA PHE A 1139 12.65 22.14 13.54
C PHE A 1139 13.25 22.35 12.14
N ARG A 1140 12.58 23.12 11.28
CA ARG A 1140 13.15 23.65 10.03
C ARG A 1140 14.42 24.46 10.28
N LEU A 1141 14.51 25.23 11.36
CA LEU A 1141 15.75 25.93 11.74
C LEU A 1141 16.84 24.97 12.27
N VAL A 1142 16.46 23.90 12.99
CA VAL A 1142 17.40 22.84 13.46
C VAL A 1142 17.99 22.06 12.28
N GLY A 1143 17.16 21.62 11.35
CA GLY A 1143 17.59 20.97 10.10
C GLY A 1143 18.53 21.88 9.31
N ASN A 1144 18.16 23.15 9.09
CA ASN A 1144 19.04 24.09 8.39
C ASN A 1144 20.36 24.36 9.13
N PHE A 1145 20.39 24.35 10.46
CA PHE A 1145 21.62 24.47 11.24
C PHE A 1145 22.54 23.23 11.07
N ALA A 1146 22.00 22.02 11.17
CA ALA A 1146 22.76 20.79 10.97
C ALA A 1146 23.31 20.66 9.53
N ARG A 1147 22.44 20.87 8.53
CA ARG A 1147 22.79 20.86 7.09
C ARG A 1147 23.83 21.93 6.76
N GLY A 1148 23.75 23.10 7.39
CA GLY A 1148 24.74 24.18 7.25
C GLY A 1148 26.10 23.79 7.85
N TRP A 1149 26.12 23.32 9.10
CA TRP A 1149 27.36 22.90 9.78
C TRP A 1149 28.08 21.80 9.00
N ALA A 1150 27.37 20.78 8.52
CA ALA A 1150 28.00 19.69 7.79
C ALA A 1150 28.60 20.14 6.45
N ARG A 1151 27.90 20.99 5.68
CA ARG A 1151 28.46 21.57 4.44
C ARG A 1151 29.72 22.39 4.71
N ASP A 1152 29.75 23.20 5.77
CA ASP A 1152 30.93 23.96 6.19
C ASP A 1152 32.12 23.05 6.56
N ARG A 1153 31.86 21.91 7.23
CA ARG A 1153 32.86 20.90 7.60
C ARG A 1153 33.38 20.16 6.37
N ILE A 1154 32.50 19.64 5.51
CA ILE A 1154 32.85 18.95 4.26
C ILE A 1154 33.70 19.85 3.37
N ALA A 1155 33.26 21.10 3.15
CA ALA A 1155 34.02 22.08 2.40
C ALA A 1155 35.35 22.46 3.08
N GLN A 1156 35.49 22.32 4.40
CA GLN A 1156 36.78 22.47 5.08
C GLN A 1156 37.71 21.29 4.80
N VAL A 1157 37.24 20.04 4.93
CA VAL A 1157 38.07 18.84 4.67
C VAL A 1157 38.58 18.86 3.22
N ARG A 1158 37.70 19.08 2.23
CA ARG A 1158 38.08 19.18 0.81
C ARG A 1158 39.12 20.27 0.52
N ARG A 1159 39.07 21.41 1.22
CA ARG A 1159 40.08 22.48 1.05
C ARG A 1159 41.46 22.08 1.56
N GLU A 1160 41.54 21.32 2.65
CA GLU A 1160 42.84 20.91 3.21
C GLU A 1160 43.43 19.69 2.47
N TYR A 1161 42.61 18.69 2.11
CA TYR A 1161 43.02 17.61 1.21
C TYR A 1161 43.38 18.11 -0.19
N GLY A 1162 42.66 19.09 -0.73
CA GLY A 1162 42.98 19.74 -2.01
C GLY A 1162 44.32 20.48 -2.03
N ARG A 1163 44.85 20.89 -0.87
CA ARG A 1163 46.21 21.46 -0.73
C ARG A 1163 47.30 20.40 -0.63
N ARG A 1164 46.96 19.15 -0.33
CA ARG A 1164 47.87 18.01 -0.20
C ARG A 1164 47.40 16.88 -1.13
N PRO A 1165 47.58 17.02 -2.46
CA PRO A 1165 47.03 16.06 -3.43
C PRO A 1165 47.52 14.62 -3.25
N ASN A 1166 48.67 14.43 -2.59
CA ASN A 1166 49.28 13.14 -2.27
C ASN A 1166 48.98 12.67 -0.82
N ALA A 1167 47.98 13.25 -0.14
CA ALA A 1167 47.59 12.82 1.21
C ALA A 1167 47.02 11.39 1.21
N VAL A 1168 47.36 10.63 2.25
CA VAL A 1168 46.88 9.24 2.42
C VAL A 1168 45.36 9.22 2.58
N HIS A 1169 44.70 8.17 2.09
CA HIS A 1169 43.24 7.98 2.12
C HIS A 1169 42.39 9.09 1.46
N ARG A 1170 42.99 10.00 0.68
CA ARG A 1170 42.28 11.13 0.05
C ARG A 1170 41.04 10.73 -0.75
N ASP A 1171 41.14 9.69 -1.59
CA ASP A 1171 40.05 9.24 -2.46
C ASP A 1171 38.97 8.42 -1.71
N GLU A 1172 39.27 7.97 -0.49
CA GLU A 1172 38.31 7.33 0.42
C GLU A 1172 37.56 8.39 1.24
N VAL A 1173 38.28 9.41 1.72
CA VAL A 1173 37.72 10.58 2.41
C VAL A 1173 36.79 11.36 1.46
N GLU A 1174 37.21 11.68 0.24
CA GLU A 1174 36.36 12.40 -0.73
C GLU A 1174 35.09 11.61 -1.11
N ARG A 1175 35.17 10.27 -1.14
CA ARG A 1175 34.01 9.39 -1.38
C ARG A 1175 33.04 9.41 -0.20
N ALA A 1176 33.52 9.20 1.02
CA ALA A 1176 32.70 9.25 2.23
C ALA A 1176 32.10 10.65 2.47
N LEU A 1177 32.84 11.73 2.15
CA LEU A 1177 32.31 13.09 2.16
C LEU A 1177 31.20 13.29 1.13
N LYS A 1178 31.32 12.68 -0.07
CA LYS A 1178 30.27 12.72 -1.09
C LYS A 1178 29.02 11.94 -0.67
N GLU A 1179 29.16 10.73 -0.12
CA GLU A 1179 28.04 9.94 0.41
C GLU A 1179 27.24 10.74 1.45
N ILE A 1180 27.93 11.44 2.36
CA ILE A 1180 27.30 12.30 3.38
C ILE A 1180 26.67 13.55 2.72
N GLU A 1181 27.35 14.20 1.78
CA GLU A 1181 26.84 15.39 1.07
C GLU A 1181 25.58 15.11 0.25
N ASP A 1182 25.48 13.91 -0.34
CA ASP A 1182 24.31 13.45 -1.09
C ASP A 1182 23.09 13.14 -0.18
N ASP A 1183 23.28 12.80 1.11
CA ASP A 1183 22.19 12.61 2.09
C ASP A 1183 21.77 13.90 2.84
N ILE A 1184 22.62 14.94 2.88
CA ILE A 1184 22.28 16.23 3.51
C ILE A 1184 20.91 16.84 3.05
N PRO A 1185 20.43 16.69 1.81
CA PRO A 1185 19.07 17.11 1.41
C PRO A 1185 17.94 16.40 2.19
N ASN A 1186 18.17 15.17 2.66
CA ASN A 1186 17.22 14.31 3.35
C ASN A 1186 17.23 14.52 4.87
N TRP A 1187 18.08 15.42 5.39
CA TRP A 1187 18.23 15.71 6.82
C TRP A 1187 17.13 16.65 7.31
N LYS A 1188 15.89 16.17 7.29
CA LYS A 1188 14.71 16.87 7.82
C LYS A 1188 14.26 16.22 9.12
N HIS A 1189 13.66 17.01 10.01
CA HIS A 1189 12.86 16.46 11.10
C HIS A 1189 11.45 16.17 10.56
N PRO A 1190 10.68 15.21 11.11
CA PRO A 1190 9.30 14.93 10.67
C PRO A 1190 8.35 16.15 10.73
N ALA A 1191 8.71 17.17 11.51
CA ALA A 1191 7.98 18.43 11.62
C ALA A 1191 8.37 19.52 10.59
N GLU A 1192 9.35 19.30 9.69
CA GLU A 1192 9.82 20.31 8.70
C GLU A 1192 9.12 20.24 7.32
#